data_AF-A0A523WYW7-F1
#
_entry.id   AF-A0A523WYW7-F1
#
_cell.length_a   1.000
_cell.length_b   1.000
_cell.length_c   1.000
_cell.angle_alpha   90.00
_cell.angle_beta   90.00
_cell.angle_gamma   90.00
#
_symmetry.space_group_name_H-M   'P 1'
#
loop_
_entity.id
_entity.type
_entity.pdbx_description
1 polymer ?
#
loop_
_entity_poly.entity_id
_entity_poly.type
_entity_poly.pdbx_seq_one_letter_code
_entity_poly.pdbx_strand_id
1 'polypeptide(L)'
;MDPVSASRTIPSIQILAIIIVVGAIAVGAYKIYIPKVSNESDMPVKSEAEPPGMEEQEAQEEGSPESAEDPGESASEAETPHETGETVVEPCRVMVEALNLSRESVYAGEAVEARVLLRNLGESECIYDLELRVSGEHEASMEVALAANETRQITFDIVRQEQGGYYVYAGNLSDIFYVDRAGLEIIGLSIYPAMIAPWDPIWISVEAYNPNHVEVNDSIRFYIEEDIFDRTVTIGPQGTQTVEINTTYEVPASYFVRVGSQSGFFEVVAPEEEPDQPEEPEPTRPEPTYYWAPDPATDNFTNVLPPEASPVRLSLPALIEDIFFDWQAGAGAYGLHAGGHIEGLSHVWIEIRAGVPVGSWANGTVTDIRLSGDVEHREYHITIDYGRNLTGTHMEIATPLVEVGDYVERGQPVGYGMAFFEGMESAEIGLVDRGRTDGIWCGYGVNVSPYDYLVEEEKLALVEAYKAHTVEKYGKDPRITWLFDASQPYLTNSLLIHTVNEGRLTGEWYLVSHPWEPGWPNDMLILIEADNPWYTGNRVLSNDDTDEDSQPRNIDGTFEADYERGRILIYNHKYGGILFGIFEIDETGERALLRIEFHEYRYPEEFTEDALVYIERTNLGRRWDAVDLGVLESP
;
A
#
# COMPACT_ATOMS: atom_id res chain seq x y z
N MET A 1 -2.30 -17.59 -75.26
CA MET A 1 -2.31 -18.86 -76.03
C MET A 1 -1.81 -19.92 -75.09
N ASP A 2 -2.77 -20.66 -74.54
CA ASP A 2 -2.62 -21.70 -73.52
C ASP A 2 -2.57 -23.10 -74.18
N PRO A 3 -2.56 -24.23 -73.44
CA PRO A 3 -1.67 -24.58 -72.33
C PRO A 3 -1.15 -26.04 -72.40
N VAL A 4 -0.20 -26.41 -71.53
CA VAL A 4 0.15 -27.81 -71.16
C VAL A 4 0.57 -27.77 -69.67
N SER A 5 -0.09 -28.34 -68.64
CA SER A 5 -0.79 -29.64 -68.43
C SER A 5 0.22 -30.81 -68.19
N ALA A 6 0.10 -31.73 -67.21
CA ALA A 6 -1.07 -32.19 -66.44
C ALA A 6 -0.70 -32.88 -65.09
N SER A 7 -1.74 -33.22 -64.31
CA SER A 7 -1.85 -34.33 -63.32
C SER A 7 -0.83 -34.42 -62.16
N ARG A 8 -1.19 -34.16 -60.89
CA ARG A 8 -2.06 -34.95 -59.97
C ARG A 8 -1.62 -36.40 -59.68
N THR A 9 -1.37 -36.67 -58.40
CA THR A 9 -1.74 -37.89 -57.66
C THR A 9 -1.99 -37.53 -56.18
N ILE A 10 -2.92 -38.22 -55.51
CA ILE A 10 -3.30 -38.02 -54.10
C ILE A 10 -3.18 -39.37 -53.36
N PRO A 11 -2.60 -39.43 -52.16
CA PRO A 11 -2.75 -40.55 -51.25
C PRO A 11 -3.72 -40.23 -50.09
N SER A 12 -4.92 -40.82 -50.17
CA SER A 12 -5.73 -41.34 -49.06
C SER A 12 -5.60 -40.75 -47.65
N ILE A 13 -6.68 -40.08 -47.22
CA ILE A 13 -7.16 -39.99 -45.83
C ILE A 13 -6.97 -41.33 -45.09
N GLN A 14 -6.48 -41.30 -43.86
CA GLN A 14 -6.82 -42.31 -42.84
C GLN A 14 -7.62 -41.65 -41.72
N ILE A 15 -8.76 -42.26 -41.40
CA ILE A 15 -9.66 -41.81 -40.32
C ILE A 15 -9.09 -42.35 -39.00
N LEU A 16 -8.60 -41.47 -38.13
CA LEU A 16 -8.24 -41.86 -36.77
C LEU A 16 -9.52 -42.04 -35.95
N ALA A 17 -9.72 -43.23 -35.40
CA ALA A 17 -10.92 -43.53 -34.62
C ALA A 17 -10.82 -42.88 -33.23
N ILE A 18 -11.74 -41.97 -32.93
CA ILE A 18 -11.89 -41.37 -31.60
C ILE A 18 -12.30 -42.48 -30.61
N ILE A 19 -11.44 -42.77 -29.64
CA ILE A 19 -11.79 -43.58 -28.46
C ILE A 19 -11.91 -42.63 -27.27
N ILE A 20 -13.16 -42.34 -26.88
CA ILE A 20 -13.46 -41.61 -25.66
C ILE A 20 -13.16 -42.54 -24.47
N VAL A 21 -12.18 -42.17 -23.64
CA VAL A 21 -12.00 -42.74 -22.30
C VAL A 21 -12.33 -41.66 -21.29
N VAL A 22 -13.49 -41.77 -20.63
CA VAL A 22 -13.87 -40.88 -19.53
C VAL A 22 -13.06 -41.27 -18.29
N GLY A 23 -11.92 -40.61 -18.10
CA GLY A 23 -11.08 -40.73 -16.91
C GLY A 23 -11.57 -39.79 -15.80
N ALA A 24 -12.39 -40.28 -14.88
CA ALA A 24 -12.80 -39.50 -13.71
C ALA A 24 -11.63 -39.34 -12.74
N ILE A 25 -11.03 -38.14 -12.69
CA ILE A 25 -10.01 -37.79 -11.70
C ILE A 25 -10.72 -37.51 -10.36
N ALA A 26 -10.28 -38.17 -9.30
CA ALA A 26 -10.83 -37.97 -7.96
C ALA A 26 -10.30 -36.65 -7.36
N VAL A 27 -11.19 -35.88 -6.73
CA VAL A 27 -10.84 -34.61 -6.07
C VAL A 27 -9.99 -34.89 -4.82
N GLY A 28 -8.67 -34.82 -4.98
CA GLY A 28 -7.71 -34.90 -3.89
C GLY A 28 -7.55 -33.55 -3.20
N ALA A 29 -8.35 -33.29 -2.16
CA ALA A 29 -8.28 -32.04 -1.41
C ALA A 29 -6.98 -31.92 -0.60
N TYR A 30 -5.97 -31.27 -1.17
CA TYR A 30 -4.76 -30.87 -0.44
C TYR A 30 -5.09 -29.71 0.52
N LYS A 31 -5.21 -30.03 1.81
CA LYS A 31 -5.13 -29.01 2.86
C LYS A 31 -3.67 -28.55 2.98
N ILE A 32 -3.40 -27.30 2.60
CA ILE A 32 -2.17 -26.61 2.96
C ILE A 32 -2.12 -26.55 4.50
N TYR A 33 -0.99 -26.99 5.07
CA TYR A 33 -0.79 -27.05 6.52
C TYR A 33 0.17 -25.93 6.92
N ILE A 34 -0.36 -24.82 7.41
CA ILE A 34 0.43 -23.73 7.98
C ILE A 34 0.79 -24.10 9.42
N PRO A 35 2.06 -24.37 9.76
CA PRO A 35 2.46 -24.59 11.15
C PRO A 35 2.42 -23.25 11.90
N LYS A 36 1.75 -23.21 13.05
CA LYS A 36 1.88 -22.07 13.97
C LYS A 36 3.29 -22.08 14.56
N VAL A 37 4.04 -21.00 14.34
CA VAL A 37 5.28 -20.74 15.10
C VAL A 37 4.91 -20.36 16.53
N SER A 38 5.50 -21.06 17.50
CA SER A 38 5.33 -20.79 18.93
C SER A 38 6.57 -20.11 19.49
N ASN A 39 6.42 -18.86 19.96
CA ASN A 39 7.49 -18.15 20.66
C ASN A 39 7.64 -18.68 22.09
N GLU A 40 8.55 -19.64 22.29
CA GLU A 40 9.13 -19.96 23.61
C GLU A 40 10.65 -19.86 23.51
N SER A 41 11.22 -18.77 24.07
CA SER A 41 12.66 -18.48 24.08
C SER A 41 13.23 -18.58 25.51
N ASP A 42 13.22 -19.79 26.04
CA ASP A 42 13.70 -20.07 27.40
C ASP A 42 15.24 -19.99 27.48
N MET A 43 15.78 -19.16 28.38
CA MET A 43 17.22 -19.13 28.71
C MET A 43 17.43 -19.24 30.23
N PRO A 44 18.24 -20.21 30.71
CA PRO A 44 18.29 -20.53 32.13
C PRO A 44 19.26 -19.63 32.92
N VAL A 45 18.76 -19.05 34.01
CA VAL A 45 19.59 -18.42 35.06
C VAL A 45 19.91 -19.45 36.17
N LYS A 46 21.11 -19.35 36.74
CA LYS A 46 21.62 -20.30 37.76
C LYS A 46 21.49 -19.75 39.20
N SER A 47 21.01 -20.59 40.11
CA SER A 47 21.31 -20.56 41.55
C SER A 47 21.05 -21.97 42.10
N GLU A 48 22.08 -22.77 42.39
CA GLU A 48 22.75 -22.90 43.70
C GLU A 48 22.00 -23.80 44.71
N ALA A 49 22.70 -24.31 45.72
CA ALA A 49 22.35 -25.58 46.40
C ALA A 49 22.05 -25.46 47.92
N GLU A 50 21.49 -26.54 48.48
CA GLU A 50 20.93 -26.65 49.84
C GLU A 50 22.00 -26.92 50.97
N PRO A 51 21.65 -27.37 52.20
CA PRO A 51 21.62 -26.55 53.42
C PRO A 51 22.56 -27.10 54.53
N PRO A 52 22.43 -26.79 55.85
CA PRO A 52 21.46 -27.52 56.71
C PRO A 52 20.98 -26.84 58.04
N GLY A 53 19.99 -27.46 58.73
CA GLY A 53 19.64 -27.28 60.17
C GLY A 53 18.17 -26.86 60.40
N MET A 54 17.28 -27.59 61.08
CA MET A 54 17.24 -28.14 62.47
C MET A 54 17.07 -27.05 63.57
N GLU A 55 16.18 -27.14 64.57
CA GLU A 55 15.12 -28.10 65.00
C GLU A 55 13.79 -27.31 65.29
N GLU A 56 12.64 -27.77 65.83
CA GLU A 56 12.20 -28.97 66.59
C GLU A 56 10.66 -29.26 66.38
N GLN A 57 10.00 -30.04 67.25
CA GLN A 57 8.62 -30.62 67.18
C GLN A 57 8.03 -30.66 68.64
N GLU A 58 6.76 -30.90 69.05
CA GLU A 58 5.37 -31.17 68.54
C GLU A 58 4.42 -31.14 69.80
N ALA A 59 3.08 -31.34 69.88
CA ALA A 59 1.88 -31.43 69.00
C ALA A 59 0.58 -31.48 69.89
N GLN A 60 -0.63 -31.20 69.31
CA GLN A 60 -1.99 -31.67 69.77
C GLN A 60 -2.49 -31.23 71.20
N GLU A 61 -3.69 -31.49 71.77
CA GLU A 61 -5.15 -31.72 71.44
C GLU A 61 -5.92 -31.60 72.80
N GLU A 62 -7.24 -31.39 73.01
CA GLU A 62 -8.50 -31.15 72.23
C GLU A 62 -9.34 -30.08 73.04
N GLY A 63 -10.65 -29.77 72.90
CA GLY A 63 -11.73 -30.43 72.16
C GLY A 63 -13.17 -29.87 72.30
N SER A 64 -14.10 -30.66 71.76
CA SER A 64 -15.58 -30.51 71.55
C SER A 64 -16.51 -30.86 72.74
N PRO A 65 -17.89 -30.84 72.65
CA PRO A 65 -18.80 -30.29 71.62
C PRO A 65 -20.07 -29.51 72.10
N GLU A 66 -20.66 -28.76 71.16
CA GLU A 66 -22.09 -28.58 70.79
C GLU A 66 -23.26 -29.20 71.61
N SER A 67 -24.30 -28.39 71.91
CA SER A 67 -25.73 -28.70 71.68
C SER A 67 -26.62 -27.43 71.80
N ALA A 68 -27.88 -27.48 71.35
CA ALA A 68 -28.81 -26.34 71.30
C ALA A 68 -30.24 -26.74 71.69
N GLU A 69 -31.09 -25.80 72.15
CA GLU A 69 -32.56 -25.79 71.97
C GLU A 69 -33.19 -24.45 72.44
N ASP A 70 -34.42 -24.16 71.96
CA ASP A 70 -35.29 -23.00 72.22
C ASP A 70 -36.61 -23.52 72.85
N PRO A 71 -37.23 -22.86 73.87
CA PRO A 71 -38.37 -21.96 73.57
C PRO A 71 -38.72 -20.85 74.61
N GLY A 72 -39.41 -19.81 74.13
CA GLY A 72 -40.78 -19.51 74.57
C GLY A 72 -41.09 -18.49 75.70
N GLU A 73 -41.43 -17.27 75.28
CA GLU A 73 -42.66 -16.49 75.62
C GLU A 73 -43.08 -16.11 77.08
N SER A 74 -43.69 -14.92 77.20
CA SER A 74 -44.52 -14.38 78.32
C SER A 74 -43.79 -13.84 79.59
N ALA A 75 -44.35 -12.91 80.41
CA ALA A 75 -45.34 -11.83 80.24
C ALA A 75 -45.40 -10.96 81.54
N SER A 76 -46.24 -9.90 81.58
CA SER A 76 -46.59 -9.02 82.74
C SER A 76 -45.44 -8.15 83.32
N GLU A 77 -45.54 -6.82 83.39
CA GLU A 77 -46.36 -5.96 84.29
C GLU A 77 -45.89 -5.98 85.77
N ALA A 78 -45.73 -4.85 86.49
CA ALA A 78 -45.78 -3.42 86.14
C ALA A 78 -45.13 -2.54 87.26
N GLU A 79 -45.42 -1.23 87.25
CA GLU A 79 -45.11 -0.16 88.23
C GLU A 79 -43.86 0.73 87.99
N THR A 80 -44.08 1.75 87.16
CA THR A 80 -43.59 3.12 87.39
C THR A 80 -44.07 3.63 88.78
N PRO A 81 -43.38 4.56 89.49
CA PRO A 81 -42.83 5.78 88.89
C PRO A 81 -41.55 6.41 89.50
N HIS A 82 -40.75 7.03 88.64
CA HIS A 82 -40.19 8.35 88.98
C HIS A 82 -40.02 9.19 87.71
N GLU A 83 -40.68 10.35 87.65
CA GLU A 83 -40.46 11.36 86.59
C GLU A 83 -39.20 12.17 86.91
N THR A 84 -38.06 11.48 86.93
CA THR A 84 -36.82 12.14 86.51
C THR A 84 -36.93 12.38 85.01
N GLY A 85 -36.81 13.63 84.59
CA GLY A 85 -36.61 13.97 83.18
C GLY A 85 -35.23 13.51 82.73
N GLU A 86 -35.05 12.20 82.62
CA GLU A 86 -33.94 11.57 81.92
C GLU A 86 -34.12 11.97 80.45
N THR A 87 -33.37 12.99 80.02
CA THR A 87 -33.31 13.40 78.63
C THR A 87 -32.76 12.22 77.85
N VAL A 88 -33.64 11.51 77.16
CA VAL A 88 -33.30 10.40 76.27
C VAL A 88 -32.57 11.01 75.07
N VAL A 89 -31.27 11.23 75.25
CA VAL A 89 -30.36 11.79 74.25
C VAL A 89 -30.48 10.93 73.01
N GLU A 90 -31.06 11.45 71.92
CA GLU A 90 -31.23 10.63 70.72
C GLU A 90 -29.85 10.09 70.29
N PRO A 91 -29.69 8.77 70.09
CA PRO A 91 -28.43 8.22 69.65
C PRO A 91 -28.08 8.79 68.28
N CYS A 92 -26.78 8.87 67.97
CA CYS A 92 -26.33 9.37 66.68
C CYS A 92 -27.02 8.64 65.52
N ARG A 93 -27.50 9.43 64.56
CA ARG A 93 -28.24 8.98 63.37
C ARG A 93 -27.79 9.84 62.20
N VAL A 94 -26.70 9.47 61.55
CA VAL A 94 -26.19 10.22 60.39
C VAL A 94 -27.05 9.93 59.17
N MET A 95 -27.38 11.00 58.44
CA MET A 95 -28.06 10.97 57.15
C MET A 95 -27.17 11.68 56.12
N VAL A 96 -27.07 11.11 54.93
CA VAL A 96 -26.55 11.83 53.75
C VAL A 96 -27.71 12.68 53.23
N GLU A 97 -27.67 13.99 53.47
CA GLU A 97 -28.74 14.91 53.06
C GLU A 97 -28.63 15.30 51.58
N ALA A 98 -27.41 15.36 51.04
CA ALA A 98 -27.17 15.66 49.63
C ALA A 98 -25.84 15.08 49.11
N LEU A 99 -25.80 14.79 47.81
CA LEU A 99 -24.61 14.63 46.98
C LEU A 99 -24.77 15.63 45.82
N ASN A 100 -23.72 16.36 45.49
CA ASN A 100 -23.69 17.26 44.33
C ASN A 100 -22.30 17.17 43.69
N LEU A 101 -22.22 17.04 42.37
CA LEU A 101 -20.96 17.14 41.63
C LEU A 101 -20.67 18.60 41.23
N SER A 102 -19.39 18.97 41.09
CA SER A 102 -19.01 20.34 40.68
C SER A 102 -19.25 20.63 39.19
N ARG A 103 -19.36 19.59 38.36
CA ARG A 103 -19.50 19.66 36.89
C ARG A 103 -20.26 18.43 36.39
N GLU A 104 -21.09 18.61 35.36
CA GLU A 104 -21.86 17.53 34.72
C GLU A 104 -21.07 16.83 33.58
N SER A 105 -20.12 17.52 32.93
CA SER A 105 -19.09 16.92 32.08
C SER A 105 -17.72 17.55 32.33
N VAL A 106 -16.66 16.78 32.07
CA VAL A 106 -15.25 17.18 32.08
C VAL A 106 -14.48 16.47 30.97
N TYR A 107 -13.27 16.94 30.66
CA TYR A 107 -12.38 16.21 29.77
C TYR A 107 -11.56 15.14 30.51
N ALA A 108 -11.10 14.13 29.78
CA ALA A 108 -10.20 13.08 30.29
C ALA A 108 -9.00 13.70 31.03
N GLY A 109 -8.76 13.25 32.26
CA GLY A 109 -7.70 13.72 33.15
C GLY A 109 -8.07 14.92 34.04
N GLU A 110 -9.20 15.60 33.81
CA GLU A 110 -9.69 16.64 34.72
C GLU A 110 -10.37 16.05 35.97
N ALA A 111 -10.50 16.87 37.02
CA ALA A 111 -11.10 16.49 38.29
C ALA A 111 -12.56 16.99 38.43
N VAL A 112 -13.41 16.17 39.04
CA VAL A 112 -14.76 16.52 39.51
C VAL A 112 -14.79 16.45 41.03
N GLU A 113 -15.18 17.53 41.69
CA GLU A 113 -15.42 17.51 43.14
C GLU A 113 -16.79 16.87 43.44
N ALA A 114 -16.82 15.77 44.18
CA ALA A 114 -18.03 15.19 44.76
C ALA A 114 -18.26 15.75 46.17
N ARG A 115 -19.29 16.60 46.33
CA ARG A 115 -19.62 17.31 47.57
C ARG A 115 -20.77 16.62 48.29
N VAL A 116 -20.47 15.98 49.42
CA VAL A 116 -21.41 15.19 50.23
C VAL A 116 -21.80 15.95 51.49
N LEU A 117 -23.09 16.20 51.69
CA LEU A 117 -23.61 16.84 52.90
C LEU A 117 -24.08 15.77 53.90
N LEU A 118 -23.36 15.64 55.01
CA LEU A 118 -23.74 14.78 56.12
C LEU A 118 -24.44 15.57 57.21
N ARG A 119 -25.42 14.95 57.87
CA ARG A 119 -26.02 15.50 59.09
C ARG A 119 -26.26 14.43 60.13
N ASN A 120 -25.79 14.67 61.35
CA ASN A 120 -26.21 13.90 62.50
C ASN A 120 -27.58 14.40 62.98
N LEU A 121 -28.57 13.52 62.96
CA LEU A 121 -29.94 13.79 63.43
C LEU A 121 -30.16 13.39 64.90
N GLY A 122 -29.12 12.99 65.61
CA GLY A 122 -29.15 12.63 67.03
C GLY A 122 -28.56 13.72 67.94
N GLU A 123 -28.78 13.56 69.25
CA GLU A 123 -28.28 14.45 70.31
C GLU A 123 -26.93 13.98 70.91
N SER A 124 -26.39 12.84 70.44
CA SER A 124 -25.05 12.33 70.78
C SER A 124 -24.05 12.58 69.64
N GLU A 125 -22.77 12.79 69.97
CA GLU A 125 -21.67 12.77 68.99
C GLU A 125 -21.34 11.35 68.50
N CYS A 126 -20.69 11.23 67.35
CA CYS A 126 -20.29 9.95 66.76
C CYS A 126 -19.23 10.10 65.66
N ILE A 127 -18.66 8.97 65.24
CA ILE A 127 -17.87 8.83 64.01
C ILE A 127 -18.73 8.07 62.99
N TYR A 128 -18.71 8.53 61.74
CA TYR A 128 -19.38 7.90 60.60
C TYR A 128 -18.39 7.71 59.46
N ASP A 129 -18.21 6.47 58.99
CA ASP A 129 -17.38 6.18 57.81
C ASP A 129 -18.21 6.46 56.54
N LEU A 130 -17.80 7.49 55.79
CA LEU A 130 -18.42 7.86 54.53
C LEU A 130 -17.69 7.19 53.37
N GLU A 131 -18.31 6.14 52.81
CA GLU A 131 -17.85 5.52 51.57
C GLU A 131 -18.38 6.27 50.33
N LEU A 132 -17.48 6.51 49.38
CA LEU A 132 -17.76 7.03 48.03
C LEU A 132 -17.49 5.93 47.00
N ARG A 133 -18.43 5.71 46.09
CA ARG A 133 -18.26 4.77 44.96
C ARG A 133 -18.44 5.45 43.61
N VAL A 134 -17.73 4.96 42.59
CA VAL A 134 -17.83 5.43 41.21
C VAL A 134 -18.09 4.23 40.29
N SER A 135 -19.16 4.30 39.50
CA SER A 135 -19.69 3.22 38.66
C SER A 135 -19.94 1.89 39.41
N GLY A 136 -20.10 1.96 40.74
CA GLY A 136 -20.31 0.82 41.63
C GLY A 136 -19.05 0.31 42.35
N GLU A 137 -17.87 0.74 41.92
CA GLU A 137 -16.57 0.39 42.53
C GLU A 137 -16.19 1.37 43.65
N HIS A 138 -15.41 0.92 44.64
CA HIS A 138 -14.97 1.77 45.76
C HIS A 138 -13.91 2.79 45.31
N GLU A 139 -14.22 4.07 45.44
CA GLU A 139 -13.29 5.17 45.11
C GLU A 139 -12.48 5.57 46.34
N ALA A 140 -13.16 5.91 47.45
CA ALA A 140 -12.56 6.39 48.68
C ALA A 140 -13.50 6.18 49.88
N SER A 141 -12.94 6.19 51.10
CA SER A 141 -13.72 6.34 52.33
C SER A 141 -13.09 7.37 53.27
N MET A 142 -13.88 7.89 54.22
CA MET A 142 -13.38 8.82 55.23
C MET A 142 -14.20 8.79 56.52
N GLU A 143 -13.53 8.60 57.66
CA GLU A 143 -14.12 8.74 58.99
C GLU A 143 -14.45 10.22 59.31
N VAL A 144 -15.72 10.50 59.59
CA VAL A 144 -16.23 11.84 59.93
C VAL A 144 -16.77 11.86 61.35
N ALA A 145 -16.05 12.50 62.27
CA ALA A 145 -16.53 12.78 63.63
C ALA A 145 -17.54 13.94 63.62
N LEU A 146 -18.83 13.68 63.86
CA LEU A 146 -19.92 14.66 63.87
C LEU A 146 -20.47 14.86 65.29
N ALA A 147 -20.63 16.13 65.69
CA ALA A 147 -21.28 16.49 66.94
C ALA A 147 -22.81 16.30 66.88
N ALA A 148 -23.45 16.40 68.04
CA ALA A 148 -24.91 16.41 68.17
C ALA A 148 -25.56 17.47 67.28
N ASN A 149 -26.57 17.09 66.49
CA ASN A 149 -27.26 17.95 65.51
C ASN A 149 -26.36 18.62 64.44
N GLU A 150 -25.09 18.22 64.28
CA GLU A 150 -24.17 18.86 63.33
C GLU A 150 -24.53 18.52 61.87
N THR A 151 -24.40 19.51 60.99
CA THR A 151 -24.38 19.34 59.52
C THR A 151 -22.99 19.72 59.01
N ARG A 152 -22.34 18.86 58.21
CA ARG A 152 -20.99 19.09 57.67
C ARG A 152 -20.90 18.61 56.22
N GLN A 153 -20.26 19.41 55.37
CA GLN A 153 -19.95 19.03 54.00
C GLN A 153 -18.56 18.38 53.92
N ILE A 154 -18.46 17.25 53.23
CA ILE A 154 -17.23 16.57 52.83
C ILE A 154 -17.06 16.77 51.31
N THR A 155 -15.82 16.76 50.83
CA THR A 155 -15.50 16.84 49.40
C THR A 155 -14.46 15.79 49.04
N PHE A 156 -14.62 15.12 47.91
CA PHE A 156 -13.64 14.21 47.30
C PHE A 156 -13.37 14.65 45.86
N ASP A 157 -12.15 14.45 45.37
CA ASP A 157 -11.78 14.75 43.97
C ASP A 157 -11.74 13.43 43.16
N ILE A 158 -12.52 13.35 42.08
CA ILE A 158 -12.61 12.19 41.19
C ILE A 158 -11.95 12.53 39.85
N VAL A 159 -11.02 11.68 39.37
CA VAL A 159 -10.36 11.82 38.07
C VAL A 159 -10.57 10.55 37.24
N ARG A 160 -10.79 10.70 35.93
CA ARG A 160 -10.96 9.58 34.98
C ARG A 160 -10.33 9.91 33.63
N GLN A 161 -9.84 8.88 32.93
CA GLN A 161 -9.09 9.01 31.66
C GLN A 161 -9.85 8.46 30.45
N GLU A 162 -10.82 7.58 30.67
CA GLU A 162 -11.61 6.96 29.59
C GLU A 162 -12.89 7.76 29.34
N GLN A 163 -13.35 7.80 28.08
CA GLN A 163 -14.59 8.48 27.72
C GLN A 163 -15.80 7.67 28.21
N GLY A 164 -16.71 8.28 28.97
CA GLY A 164 -17.87 7.57 29.51
C GLY A 164 -18.70 8.36 30.52
N GLY A 165 -19.84 7.80 30.91
CA GLY A 165 -20.67 8.31 32.02
C GLY A 165 -20.38 7.55 33.31
N TYR A 166 -20.07 8.28 34.38
CA TYR A 166 -19.64 7.75 35.67
C TYR A 166 -20.65 8.10 36.77
N TYR A 167 -21.34 7.08 37.29
CA TYR A 167 -22.28 7.25 38.40
C TYR A 167 -21.54 7.34 39.73
N VAL A 168 -21.67 8.46 40.45
CA VAL A 168 -21.08 8.67 41.77
C VAL A 168 -22.12 8.36 42.83
N TYR A 169 -21.77 7.56 43.84
CA TYR A 169 -22.66 7.15 44.93
C TYR A 169 -22.10 7.56 46.29
N ALA A 170 -22.97 8.09 47.15
CA ALA A 170 -22.68 8.37 48.55
C ALA A 170 -23.87 7.93 49.43
N GLY A 171 -23.67 6.86 50.20
CA GLY A 171 -24.76 6.21 50.96
C GLY A 171 -25.88 5.70 50.04
N ASN A 172 -27.05 6.33 50.12
CA ASN A 172 -28.22 6.01 49.29
C ASN A 172 -28.50 7.04 48.18
N LEU A 173 -27.63 8.03 47.99
CA LEU A 173 -27.74 9.03 46.93
C LEU A 173 -26.79 8.69 45.77
N SER A 174 -27.19 9.09 44.56
CA SER A 174 -26.40 8.91 43.34
C SER A 174 -26.53 10.13 42.43
N ASP A 175 -25.41 10.51 41.80
CA ASP A 175 -25.30 11.56 40.78
C ASP A 175 -24.50 11.03 39.58
N ILE A 176 -24.38 11.76 38.48
CA ILE A 176 -23.60 11.34 37.30
C ILE A 176 -22.81 12.52 36.70
N PHE A 177 -21.56 12.24 36.33
CA PHE A 177 -20.79 13.10 35.42
C PHE A 177 -20.36 12.33 34.18
N TYR A 178 -20.07 13.06 33.12
CA TYR A 178 -19.50 12.54 31.88
C TYR A 178 -18.03 12.93 31.76
N VAL A 179 -17.27 12.07 31.10
CA VAL A 179 -15.89 12.33 30.68
C VAL A 179 -15.88 12.29 29.17
N ASP A 180 -15.50 13.40 28.55
CA ASP A 180 -15.28 13.54 27.12
C ASP A 180 -13.80 13.37 26.78
N ARG A 181 -13.48 12.89 25.57
CA ARG A 181 -12.07 12.80 25.12
C ARG A 181 -11.49 14.21 25.02
N ALA A 182 -10.39 14.46 25.74
CA ALA A 182 -9.58 15.67 25.56
C ALA A 182 -9.02 15.70 24.13
N GLY A 183 -9.16 16.84 23.46
CA GLY A 183 -8.74 17.03 22.08
C GLY A 183 -8.29 18.46 21.78
N LEU A 184 -7.74 18.69 20.60
CA LEU A 184 -7.24 19.98 20.15
C LEU A 184 -8.22 20.69 19.21
N GLU A 185 -8.36 22.01 19.35
CA GLU A 185 -9.13 22.86 18.45
C GLU A 185 -8.21 23.51 17.41
N ILE A 186 -8.55 23.41 16.12
CA ILE A 186 -7.81 24.10 15.04
C ILE A 186 -8.41 25.50 14.88
N ILE A 187 -7.79 26.50 15.49
CA ILE A 187 -8.33 27.88 15.59
C ILE A 187 -7.88 28.80 14.45
N GLY A 188 -6.89 28.40 13.66
CA GLY A 188 -6.45 29.11 12.47
C GLY A 188 -5.72 28.22 11.46
N LEU A 189 -5.79 28.59 10.19
CA LEU A 189 -5.10 27.97 9.06
C LEU A 189 -4.43 29.07 8.23
N SER A 190 -3.17 28.87 7.86
CA SER A 190 -2.38 29.77 7.03
C SER A 190 -1.61 28.98 5.97
N ILE A 191 -1.86 29.32 4.71
CA ILE A 191 -1.30 28.70 3.51
C ILE A 191 -0.47 29.79 2.82
N TYR A 192 0.81 29.54 2.54
CA TYR A 192 1.72 30.54 1.98
C TYR A 192 2.84 29.90 1.12
N PRO A 193 3.15 30.45 -0.06
CA PRO A 193 2.39 31.48 -0.79
C PRO A 193 1.09 30.91 -1.37
N ALA A 194 0.06 31.72 -1.59
CA ALA A 194 -1.24 31.25 -2.10
C ALA A 194 -1.22 30.81 -3.59
N MET A 195 -0.13 31.13 -4.30
CA MET A 195 0.19 30.65 -5.65
C MET A 195 1.65 30.21 -5.66
N ILE A 196 1.94 29.05 -6.26
CA ILE A 196 3.29 28.51 -6.50
C ILE A 196 3.45 28.12 -7.98
N ALA A 197 4.68 28.04 -8.49
CA ALA A 197 4.95 27.32 -9.73
C ALA A 197 4.95 25.79 -9.48
N PRO A 198 4.92 24.95 -10.54
CA PRO A 198 5.27 23.54 -10.42
C PRO A 198 6.59 23.35 -9.67
N TRP A 199 6.60 22.44 -8.69
CA TRP A 199 7.73 22.11 -7.82
C TRP A 199 8.19 23.22 -6.84
N ASP A 200 7.58 24.41 -6.83
CA ASP A 200 7.87 25.40 -5.78
C ASP A 200 7.29 24.94 -4.41
N PRO A 201 7.99 25.21 -3.30
CA PRO A 201 7.54 24.81 -1.97
C PRO A 201 6.33 25.61 -1.48
N ILE A 202 5.29 24.89 -1.05
CA ILE A 202 4.15 25.44 -0.30
C ILE A 202 4.32 25.17 1.20
N TRP A 203 4.13 26.20 2.03
CA TRP A 203 4.07 26.08 3.49
C TRP A 203 2.63 26.16 3.97
N ILE A 204 2.21 25.16 4.75
CA ILE A 204 0.87 25.09 5.34
C ILE A 204 1.03 24.95 6.84
N SER A 205 0.39 25.84 7.59
CA SER A 205 0.48 25.88 9.05
C SER A 205 -0.90 26.11 9.68
N VAL A 206 -1.08 25.56 10.88
CA VAL A 206 -2.27 25.79 11.69
C VAL A 206 -1.88 26.26 13.09
N GLU A 207 -2.73 27.08 13.70
CA GLU A 207 -2.69 27.30 15.15
C GLU A 207 -3.64 26.32 15.82
N ALA A 208 -3.07 25.40 16.61
CA ALA A 208 -3.81 24.45 17.42
C ALA A 208 -3.90 24.96 18.86
N TYR A 209 -5.09 24.88 19.45
CA TYR A 209 -5.40 25.28 20.81
C TYR A 209 -5.78 24.05 21.65
N ASN A 210 -5.32 24.04 22.90
CA ASN A 210 -5.76 23.08 23.90
C ASN A 210 -6.81 23.73 24.83
N PRO A 211 -8.13 23.53 24.61
CA PRO A 211 -9.19 24.09 25.45
C PRO A 211 -9.31 23.42 26.83
N ASN A 212 -8.57 22.33 27.08
CA ASN A 212 -8.64 21.50 28.28
C ASN A 212 -7.73 22.07 29.40
N HIS A 213 -7.97 21.65 30.65
CA HIS A 213 -7.12 22.00 31.80
C HIS A 213 -5.96 21.01 32.03
N VAL A 214 -5.77 20.06 31.11
CA VAL A 214 -4.69 19.05 31.10
C VAL A 214 -3.81 19.19 29.86
N GLU A 215 -2.62 18.61 29.89
CA GLU A 215 -1.77 18.48 28.69
C GLU A 215 -2.39 17.45 27.73
N VAL A 216 -2.41 17.78 26.42
CA VAL A 216 -2.93 16.91 25.36
C VAL A 216 -1.81 16.59 24.38
N ASN A 217 -1.62 15.31 24.11
CA ASN A 217 -0.75 14.78 23.06
C ASN A 217 -1.63 14.08 22.02
N ASP A 218 -1.78 14.68 20.84
CA ASP A 218 -2.66 14.18 19.77
C ASP A 218 -2.08 14.51 18.38
N SER A 219 -2.65 13.93 17.33
CA SER A 219 -2.14 14.02 15.96
C SER A 219 -2.99 14.93 15.07
N ILE A 220 -2.37 15.96 14.51
CA ILE A 220 -3.00 16.88 13.56
C ILE A 220 -2.75 16.38 12.14
N ARG A 221 -3.84 16.21 11.38
CA ARG A 221 -3.81 15.75 9.99
C ARG A 221 -4.19 16.86 9.02
N PHE A 222 -3.28 17.11 8.08
CA PHE A 222 -3.49 17.96 6.93
C PHE A 222 -3.87 17.07 5.75
N TYR A 223 -5.01 17.35 5.14
CA TYR A 223 -5.47 16.71 3.92
C TYR A 223 -5.27 17.69 2.76
N ILE A 224 -4.66 17.23 1.66
CA ILE A 224 -4.51 18.00 0.42
C ILE A 224 -4.90 17.08 -0.73
N GLU A 225 -6.12 17.24 -1.24
CA GLU A 225 -6.82 16.21 -2.02
C GLU A 225 -6.73 14.82 -1.34
N GLU A 226 -5.94 13.89 -1.89
CA GLU A 226 -5.73 12.54 -1.34
C GLU A 226 -4.54 12.44 -0.37
N ASP A 227 -3.60 13.38 -0.40
CA ASP A 227 -2.42 13.37 0.47
C ASP A 227 -2.79 13.61 1.94
N ILE A 228 -2.17 12.82 2.84
CA ILE A 228 -2.37 12.93 4.29
C ILE A 228 -1.04 13.13 5.01
N PHE A 229 -0.81 14.34 5.51
CA PHE A 229 0.35 14.66 6.35
C PHE A 229 -0.07 14.66 7.82
N ASP A 230 0.56 13.81 8.64
CA ASP A 230 0.31 13.75 10.10
C ASP A 230 1.43 14.45 10.88
N ARG A 231 1.06 15.17 11.95
CA ARG A 231 1.95 15.83 12.91
C ARG A 231 1.42 15.65 14.33
N THR A 232 2.05 14.76 15.09
CA THR A 232 1.82 14.61 16.53
C THR A 232 2.36 15.83 17.29
N VAL A 233 1.56 16.38 18.20
CA VAL A 233 1.89 17.58 18.98
C VAL A 233 1.43 17.44 20.42
N THR A 234 2.27 17.91 21.36
CA THR A 234 1.96 17.96 22.80
C THR A 234 1.77 19.40 23.25
N ILE A 235 0.54 19.78 23.60
CA ILE A 235 0.18 21.15 23.98
C ILE A 235 -0.28 21.15 25.45
N GLY A 236 0.32 22.01 26.28
CA GLY A 236 -0.04 22.16 27.69
C GLY A 236 -1.42 22.81 27.91
N PRO A 237 -1.96 22.78 29.16
CA PRO A 237 -3.27 23.34 29.50
C PRO A 237 -3.46 24.79 29.02
N GLN A 238 -4.57 25.07 28.34
CA GLN A 238 -4.89 26.40 27.78
C GLN A 238 -3.81 26.99 26.84
N GLY A 239 -2.89 26.16 26.31
CA GLY A 239 -1.82 26.59 25.41
C GLY A 239 -2.26 26.63 23.94
N THR A 240 -1.58 27.43 23.13
CA THR A 240 -1.59 27.30 21.66
C THR A 240 -0.22 26.89 21.15
N GLN A 241 -0.19 26.24 20.00
CA GLN A 241 1.03 25.92 19.26
C GLN A 241 0.77 25.99 17.75
N THR A 242 1.69 26.63 17.02
CA THR A 242 1.74 26.53 15.55
C THR A 242 2.31 25.17 15.15
N VAL A 243 1.63 24.46 14.26
CA VAL A 243 2.09 23.21 13.65
C VAL A 243 2.13 23.40 12.14
N GLU A 244 3.25 23.03 11.52
CA GLU A 244 3.53 23.31 10.11
C GLU A 244 3.97 22.06 9.33
N ILE A 245 3.66 22.08 8.03
CA ILE A 245 4.19 21.21 6.99
C ILE A 245 4.71 22.06 5.83
N ASN A 246 5.60 21.47 5.04
CA ASN A 246 5.89 21.92 3.69
C ASN A 246 5.77 20.72 2.74
N THR A 247 5.45 21.01 1.49
CA THR A 247 5.36 20.04 0.38
C THR A 247 5.52 20.79 -0.95
N THR A 248 5.47 20.08 -2.07
CA THR A 248 5.56 20.58 -3.45
C THR A 248 4.54 19.86 -4.32
N TYR A 249 4.05 20.53 -5.37
CA TYR A 249 3.13 19.92 -6.34
C TYR A 249 3.55 20.27 -7.78
N GLU A 250 3.44 19.31 -8.69
CA GLU A 250 3.81 19.47 -10.10
C GLU A 250 2.65 19.99 -10.96
N VAL A 251 1.47 19.37 -10.85
CA VAL A 251 0.36 19.60 -11.78
C VAL A 251 -0.26 20.99 -11.56
N PRO A 252 -0.38 21.84 -12.60
CA PRO A 252 -1.07 23.13 -12.48
C PRO A 252 -2.57 22.97 -12.16
N ALA A 253 -2.92 23.11 -10.88
CA ALA A 253 -4.27 22.93 -10.36
C ALA A 253 -4.53 23.78 -9.09
N SER A 254 -5.79 23.92 -8.70
CA SER A 254 -6.21 24.49 -7.41
C SER A 254 -6.35 23.37 -6.38
N TYR A 255 -5.43 23.30 -5.42
CA TYR A 255 -5.39 22.25 -4.39
C TYR A 255 -6.14 22.66 -3.13
N PHE A 256 -7.13 21.86 -2.73
CA PHE A 256 -7.95 22.08 -1.55
C PHE A 256 -7.31 21.48 -0.29
N VAL A 257 -7.03 22.34 0.68
CA VAL A 257 -6.41 22.00 1.96
C VAL A 257 -7.47 21.95 3.05
N ARG A 258 -7.52 20.86 3.83
CA ARG A 258 -8.41 20.71 5.00
C ARG A 258 -7.62 20.27 6.23
N VAL A 259 -7.81 20.96 7.36
CA VAL A 259 -7.19 20.62 8.65
C VAL A 259 -8.24 20.73 9.76
N GLY A 260 -8.71 19.59 10.27
CA GLY A 260 -9.84 19.54 11.21
C GLY A 260 -11.10 20.18 10.61
N SER A 261 -11.57 21.28 11.21
CA SER A 261 -12.70 22.08 10.73
C SER A 261 -12.31 23.24 9.79
N GLN A 262 -11.02 23.56 9.66
CA GLN A 262 -10.54 24.62 8.78
C GLN A 262 -10.33 24.09 7.36
N SER A 263 -10.50 24.97 6.37
CA SER A 263 -10.13 24.70 4.98
C SER A 263 -9.69 25.95 4.24
N GLY A 264 -8.94 25.74 3.16
CA GLY A 264 -8.43 26.77 2.25
C GLY A 264 -7.95 26.12 0.95
N PHE A 265 -7.26 26.87 0.11
CA PHE A 265 -6.64 26.34 -1.11
C PHE A 265 -5.39 27.15 -1.47
N PHE A 266 -4.57 26.59 -2.36
CA PHE A 266 -3.55 27.30 -3.12
C PHE A 266 -3.61 26.86 -4.58
N GLU A 267 -3.05 27.66 -5.47
CA GLU A 267 -2.99 27.34 -6.90
C GLU A 267 -1.54 27.04 -7.31
N VAL A 268 -1.31 25.88 -7.93
CA VAL A 268 -0.12 25.66 -8.76
C VAL A 268 -0.42 26.30 -10.11
N VAL A 269 0.32 27.35 -10.45
CA VAL A 269 0.10 28.13 -11.66
C VAL A 269 1.23 27.81 -12.63
N ALA A 270 0.89 27.36 -13.84
CA ALA A 270 1.87 27.20 -14.92
C ALA A 270 2.60 28.54 -15.16
N PRO A 271 3.91 28.53 -15.44
CA PRO A 271 4.68 29.76 -15.61
C PRO A 271 4.07 30.66 -16.70
N GLU A 272 3.88 31.95 -16.38
CA GLU A 272 3.32 32.94 -17.30
C GLU A 272 4.22 33.08 -18.55
N GLU A 273 3.69 32.75 -19.72
CA GLU A 273 4.44 32.74 -20.98
C GLU A 273 4.98 34.16 -21.32
N GLU A 274 6.26 34.26 -21.70
CA GLU A 274 6.82 35.56 -22.09
C GLU A 274 6.12 36.09 -23.36
N PRO A 275 5.77 37.39 -23.42
CA PRO A 275 4.87 37.93 -24.44
C PRO A 275 5.48 37.95 -25.84
N ASP A 276 4.95 37.10 -26.73
CA ASP A 276 5.13 37.10 -28.20
C ASP A 276 6.53 37.54 -28.67
N GLN A 277 7.55 36.75 -28.31
CA GLN A 277 8.63 36.57 -29.28
C GLN A 277 8.03 35.87 -30.51
N PRO A 278 8.35 36.28 -31.75
CA PRO A 278 7.69 35.75 -32.93
C PRO A 278 7.95 34.26 -33.03
N GLU A 279 6.91 33.44 -32.83
CA GLU A 279 6.93 31.98 -32.72
C GLU A 279 8.17 31.35 -33.35
N GLU A 280 9.16 30.99 -32.53
CA GLU A 280 9.85 29.73 -32.85
C GLU A 280 8.74 28.69 -32.84
N PRO A 281 8.57 27.91 -33.92
CA PRO A 281 7.51 26.92 -33.96
C PRO A 281 7.70 26.02 -32.74
N GLU A 282 6.60 25.66 -32.05
CA GLU A 282 6.65 24.64 -30.99
C GLU A 282 7.57 23.52 -31.45
N PRO A 283 8.52 23.06 -30.61
CA PRO A 283 9.54 22.10 -31.01
C PRO A 283 8.83 20.82 -31.46
N THR A 284 8.61 20.73 -32.77
CA THR A 284 7.54 19.92 -33.35
C THR A 284 7.69 18.51 -32.85
N ARG A 285 6.74 18.05 -31.99
CA ARG A 285 6.82 16.77 -31.26
C ARG A 285 7.40 15.74 -32.21
N PRO A 286 8.69 15.36 -32.04
CA PRO A 286 9.42 14.74 -33.13
C PRO A 286 8.76 13.41 -33.44
N GLU A 287 8.25 13.30 -34.67
CA GLU A 287 7.61 12.08 -35.20
C GLU A 287 8.43 10.88 -34.74
N PRO A 288 7.88 9.97 -33.90
CA PRO A 288 8.68 9.08 -33.08
C PRO A 288 9.42 8.07 -33.95
N THR A 289 10.65 8.41 -34.33
CA THR A 289 11.54 7.56 -35.12
C THR A 289 12.02 6.41 -34.26
N TYR A 290 11.22 5.35 -34.23
CA TYR A 290 11.46 4.16 -33.42
C TYR A 290 12.81 3.52 -33.75
N TYR A 291 13.81 3.81 -32.91
CA TYR A 291 15.19 3.34 -33.10
C TYR A 291 15.36 1.94 -32.51
N TRP A 292 14.58 1.00 -33.02
CA TRP A 292 14.81 -0.42 -32.78
C TRP A 292 16.00 -0.89 -33.62
N ALA A 293 17.17 -0.97 -32.97
CA ALA A 293 18.43 -1.35 -33.60
C ALA A 293 19.14 -2.42 -32.76
N PRO A 294 18.74 -3.71 -32.85
CA PRO A 294 19.33 -4.78 -32.06
C PRO A 294 20.84 -4.87 -32.27
N ASP A 295 21.61 -4.97 -31.19
CA ASP A 295 23.06 -4.95 -31.22
C ASP A 295 23.65 -6.34 -31.52
N PRO A 296 24.26 -6.55 -32.71
CA PRO A 296 24.84 -7.84 -33.07
C PRO A 296 26.09 -8.18 -32.25
N ALA A 297 26.68 -7.24 -31.50
CA ALA A 297 27.74 -7.53 -30.54
C ALA A 297 27.19 -8.32 -29.32
N THR A 298 25.90 -8.19 -29.03
CA THR A 298 25.21 -8.89 -27.93
C THR A 298 24.35 -10.07 -28.39
N ASP A 299 24.55 -10.58 -29.61
CA ASP A 299 23.61 -11.51 -30.28
C ASP A 299 22.16 -10.99 -30.27
N ASN A 300 21.97 -9.67 -30.41
CA ASN A 300 20.69 -8.96 -30.40
C ASN A 300 19.92 -8.95 -29.05
N PHE A 301 20.60 -9.20 -27.92
CA PHE A 301 19.96 -9.14 -26.59
C PHE A 301 19.72 -7.73 -26.04
N THR A 302 20.44 -6.74 -26.56
CA THR A 302 20.29 -5.30 -26.23
C THR A 302 20.25 -4.48 -27.53
N ASN A 303 19.95 -3.19 -27.46
CA ASN A 303 20.04 -2.30 -28.62
C ASN A 303 21.37 -1.54 -28.69
N VAL A 304 21.71 -1.15 -29.92
CA VAL A 304 22.64 -0.07 -30.22
C VAL A 304 21.97 1.24 -29.80
N LEU A 305 22.68 2.07 -29.04
CA LEU A 305 22.16 3.39 -28.65
C LEU A 305 22.10 4.36 -29.86
N PRO A 306 21.02 5.12 -30.03
CA PRO A 306 20.93 6.14 -31.07
C PRO A 306 21.95 7.29 -30.84
N PRO A 307 22.32 8.06 -31.88
CA PRO A 307 23.29 9.17 -31.77
C PRO A 307 22.94 10.25 -30.74
N GLU A 308 21.64 10.45 -30.49
CA GLU A 308 21.04 11.39 -29.55
C GLU A 308 20.97 10.89 -28.09
N ALA A 309 21.22 9.59 -27.86
CA ALA A 309 21.28 9.03 -26.53
C ALA A 309 22.40 9.64 -25.67
N SER A 310 22.16 9.73 -24.37
CA SER A 310 23.14 10.22 -23.41
C SER A 310 24.49 9.49 -23.54
N PRO A 311 25.64 10.21 -23.50
CA PRO A 311 26.97 9.60 -23.49
C PRO A 311 27.38 8.99 -22.14
N VAL A 312 26.54 9.08 -21.10
CA VAL A 312 26.77 8.43 -19.80
C VAL A 312 26.72 6.92 -19.98
N ARG A 313 27.65 6.18 -19.36
CA ARG A 313 27.68 4.71 -19.40
C ARG A 313 27.67 4.11 -18.01
N LEU A 314 26.73 3.21 -17.82
CA LEU A 314 26.34 2.65 -16.55
C LEU A 314 27.20 1.45 -16.16
N SER A 315 27.21 1.11 -14.88
CA SER A 315 27.58 -0.18 -14.33
C SER A 315 26.35 -0.83 -13.70
N LEU A 316 26.41 -2.15 -13.50
CA LEU A 316 25.40 -2.92 -12.77
C LEU A 316 25.26 -2.45 -11.30
N PRO A 317 24.11 -2.69 -10.64
CA PRO A 317 23.90 -2.27 -9.25
C PRO A 317 24.71 -3.11 -8.25
N ALA A 318 25.08 -4.33 -8.64
CA ALA A 318 25.86 -5.28 -7.87
C ALA A 318 26.85 -6.02 -8.79
N LEU A 319 27.76 -6.79 -8.21
CA LEU A 319 28.63 -7.69 -8.97
C LEU A 319 27.80 -8.79 -9.66
N ILE A 320 28.23 -9.23 -10.84
CA ILE A 320 27.49 -10.22 -11.66
C ILE A 320 27.36 -11.58 -10.95
N GLU A 321 28.28 -11.93 -10.05
CA GLU A 321 28.18 -13.12 -9.18
C GLU A 321 27.17 -13.00 -8.02
N ASP A 322 26.70 -11.79 -7.72
CA ASP A 322 25.70 -11.50 -6.68
C ASP A 322 24.29 -11.25 -7.25
N ILE A 323 24.15 -11.05 -8.57
CA ILE A 323 22.86 -11.07 -9.29
C ILE A 323 22.42 -12.53 -9.50
N PHE A 324 21.12 -12.82 -9.32
CA PHE A 324 20.58 -14.16 -9.57
C PHE A 324 20.41 -14.46 -11.08
N PHE A 325 20.42 -15.74 -11.45
CA PHE A 325 20.06 -16.21 -12.79
C PHE A 325 19.49 -17.64 -12.72
N ASP A 326 18.35 -17.80 -12.06
CA ASP A 326 17.63 -19.08 -12.05
C ASP A 326 16.14 -18.97 -12.37
N TRP A 327 15.30 -19.84 -11.79
CA TRP A 327 13.88 -19.91 -12.10
C TRP A 327 13.00 -19.14 -11.11
N GLN A 328 13.57 -18.74 -9.97
CA GLN A 328 12.90 -17.97 -8.92
C GLN A 328 13.27 -16.48 -8.94
N ALA A 329 14.44 -16.13 -9.49
CA ALA A 329 15.02 -14.80 -9.43
C ALA A 329 16.06 -14.59 -10.55
N GLY A 330 16.23 -13.35 -11.01
CA GLY A 330 17.40 -12.89 -11.75
C GLY A 330 17.34 -11.45 -12.25
N ALA A 331 17.50 -11.25 -13.56
CA ALA A 331 17.43 -9.95 -14.21
C ALA A 331 16.21 -9.91 -15.15
N GLY A 332 15.26 -9.03 -14.86
CA GLY A 332 14.06 -8.79 -15.67
C GLY A 332 14.38 -7.99 -16.92
N ALA A 333 13.78 -8.39 -18.03
CA ALA A 333 14.02 -7.75 -19.30
C ALA A 333 13.12 -6.52 -19.51
N TYR A 334 13.69 -5.45 -20.04
CA TYR A 334 12.93 -4.26 -20.45
C TYR A 334 11.98 -4.64 -21.60
N GLY A 335 10.73 -4.21 -21.52
CA GLY A 335 9.65 -4.54 -22.46
C GLY A 335 9.09 -5.96 -22.36
N LEU A 336 9.48 -6.74 -21.34
CA LEU A 336 8.91 -8.06 -21.08
C LEU A 336 7.50 -7.93 -20.48
N HIS A 337 6.54 -8.68 -21.04
CA HIS A 337 5.17 -8.75 -20.54
C HIS A 337 4.95 -10.08 -19.78
N ALA A 338 5.77 -10.33 -18.75
CA ALA A 338 5.63 -11.51 -17.88
C ALA A 338 4.63 -11.21 -16.75
N GLY A 339 3.94 -12.23 -16.23
CA GLY A 339 2.86 -12.09 -15.24
C GLY A 339 1.59 -11.37 -15.75
N GLY A 340 1.68 -10.68 -16.89
CA GLY A 340 0.70 -9.70 -17.34
C GLY A 340 1.14 -8.24 -17.12
N HIS A 341 2.27 -8.01 -16.45
CA HIS A 341 2.75 -6.67 -16.11
C HIS A 341 3.13 -5.88 -17.37
N ILE A 342 2.34 -4.86 -17.67
CA ILE A 342 2.51 -3.99 -18.85
C ILE A 342 3.47 -2.82 -18.56
N GLU A 343 3.87 -2.67 -17.29
CA GLU A 343 4.78 -1.63 -16.81
C GLU A 343 6.24 -1.80 -17.23
N GLY A 344 6.64 -2.95 -17.77
CA GLY A 344 8.03 -3.28 -18.13
C GLY A 344 8.71 -2.34 -19.14
N LEU A 345 7.99 -1.32 -19.63
CA LEU A 345 8.47 -0.20 -20.43
C LEU A 345 8.70 1.07 -19.58
N SER A 346 9.15 0.89 -18.34
CA SER A 346 9.51 1.98 -17.42
C SER A 346 10.74 1.66 -16.54
N HIS A 347 10.80 0.46 -15.97
CA HIS A 347 11.87 0.01 -15.08
C HIS A 347 12.31 -1.44 -15.40
N VAL A 348 13.35 -1.92 -14.71
CA VAL A 348 13.76 -3.34 -14.73
C VAL A 348 14.04 -3.85 -13.32
N TRP A 349 13.46 -5.00 -12.97
CA TRP A 349 13.77 -5.72 -11.74
C TRP A 349 15.11 -6.45 -11.85
N ILE A 350 15.92 -6.42 -10.80
CA ILE A 350 17.13 -7.23 -10.67
C ILE A 350 17.20 -7.74 -9.23
N GLU A 351 16.97 -9.03 -9.00
CA GLU A 351 17.19 -9.61 -7.68
C GLU A 351 18.69 -9.89 -7.45
N ILE A 352 19.19 -9.39 -6.32
CA ILE A 352 20.55 -9.54 -5.83
C ILE A 352 20.59 -10.32 -4.52
N ARG A 353 21.75 -10.89 -4.18
CA ARG A 353 21.96 -11.60 -2.91
C ARG A 353 21.70 -10.69 -1.70
N ALA A 354 20.87 -11.15 -0.76
CA ALA A 354 20.57 -10.38 0.45
C ALA A 354 21.82 -9.95 1.23
N GLY A 355 21.84 -8.70 1.70
CA GLY A 355 22.96 -8.05 2.37
C GLY A 355 24.03 -7.46 1.43
N VAL A 356 23.85 -7.54 0.11
CA VAL A 356 24.67 -6.81 -0.87
C VAL A 356 24.02 -5.44 -1.11
N PRO A 357 24.72 -4.31 -0.89
CA PRO A 357 24.13 -3.00 -1.11
C PRO A 357 23.99 -2.69 -2.61
N VAL A 358 22.90 -2.04 -2.97
CA VAL A 358 22.66 -1.48 -4.31
C VAL A 358 23.62 -0.31 -4.53
N GLY A 359 24.40 -0.37 -5.60
CA GLY A 359 25.35 0.66 -6.02
C GLY A 359 24.80 1.60 -7.08
N SER A 360 25.24 2.87 -7.07
CA SER A 360 24.87 3.86 -8.10
C SER A 360 25.34 3.40 -9.49
N TRP A 361 24.42 3.28 -10.45
CA TRP A 361 24.73 2.82 -11.81
C TRP A 361 25.66 3.80 -12.55
N ALA A 362 25.74 5.07 -12.16
CA ALA A 362 26.71 6.03 -12.67
C ALA A 362 27.14 7.07 -11.62
N ASN A 363 28.11 7.92 -11.99
CA ASN A 363 28.39 9.15 -11.26
C ASN A 363 27.19 10.10 -11.38
N GLY A 364 26.74 10.71 -10.29
CA GLY A 364 25.61 11.65 -10.33
C GLY A 364 25.37 12.35 -8.99
N THR A 365 24.34 13.20 -8.97
CA THR A 365 23.87 13.86 -7.75
C THR A 365 22.50 13.29 -7.37
N VAL A 366 22.31 12.91 -6.12
CA VAL A 366 21.01 12.48 -5.57
C VAL A 366 20.09 13.70 -5.53
N THR A 367 19.02 13.66 -6.34
CA THR A 367 18.07 14.76 -6.50
C THR A 367 16.80 14.61 -5.67
N ASP A 368 16.40 13.37 -5.36
CA ASP A 368 15.23 13.06 -4.54
C ASP A 368 15.42 11.73 -3.80
N ILE A 369 14.84 11.64 -2.60
CA ILE A 369 14.67 10.41 -1.82
C ILE A 369 13.27 10.47 -1.21
N ARG A 370 12.33 9.74 -1.80
CA ARG A 370 10.91 9.75 -1.40
C ARG A 370 10.46 8.37 -0.92
N LEU A 371 9.45 8.35 -0.07
CA LEU A 371 8.70 7.14 0.25
C LEU A 371 7.61 6.97 -0.83
N SER A 372 7.62 5.86 -1.58
CA SER A 372 6.77 5.67 -2.76
C SER A 372 6.76 4.19 -3.13
N GLY A 373 5.72 3.70 -3.82
CA GLY A 373 5.44 2.27 -3.92
C GLY A 373 4.82 1.75 -2.62
N ASP A 374 5.36 0.69 -2.02
CA ASP A 374 4.86 0.13 -0.75
C ASP A 374 5.25 1.00 0.46
N VAL A 375 4.45 2.05 0.67
CA VAL A 375 4.54 3.00 1.79
C VAL A 375 4.37 2.32 3.16
N GLU A 376 3.63 1.20 3.26
CA GLU A 376 3.46 0.49 4.54
C GLU A 376 4.72 -0.28 4.94
N HIS A 377 5.37 -0.95 3.97
CA HIS A 377 6.64 -1.64 4.16
C HIS A 377 7.88 -0.73 4.06
N ARG A 378 7.66 0.56 3.84
CA ARG A 378 8.67 1.64 3.78
C ARG A 378 9.59 1.56 2.57
N GLU A 379 9.03 1.31 1.40
CA GLU A 379 9.75 1.46 0.14
C GLU A 379 10.22 2.91 -0.08
N TYR A 380 11.50 3.04 -0.47
CA TYR A 380 12.10 4.29 -0.90
C TYR A 380 12.45 4.25 -2.38
N HIS A 381 12.23 5.37 -3.08
CA HIS A 381 12.81 5.65 -4.40
C HIS A 381 13.95 6.66 -4.25
N ILE A 382 15.11 6.39 -4.85
CA ILE A 382 16.29 7.26 -4.85
C ILE A 382 16.54 7.74 -6.29
N THR A 383 16.24 9.01 -6.58
CA THR A 383 16.41 9.61 -7.91
C THR A 383 17.77 10.29 -8.01
N ILE A 384 18.55 9.95 -9.04
CA ILE A 384 19.91 10.45 -9.28
C ILE A 384 20.00 11.06 -10.68
N ASP A 385 20.35 12.34 -10.79
CA ASP A 385 20.75 12.95 -12.06
C ASP A 385 22.20 12.55 -12.35
N TYR A 386 22.39 11.64 -13.31
CA TYR A 386 23.71 11.26 -13.82
C TYR A 386 24.28 12.32 -14.79
N GLY A 387 23.52 13.39 -15.04
CA GLY A 387 23.83 14.46 -15.96
C GLY A 387 23.65 14.05 -17.42
N ARG A 388 23.90 15.00 -18.33
CA ARG A 388 23.79 14.78 -19.79
C ARG A 388 22.45 14.15 -20.18
N ASN A 389 21.35 14.72 -19.67
CA ASN A 389 19.98 14.32 -19.92
C ASN A 389 19.54 12.97 -19.32
N LEU A 390 20.43 12.22 -18.66
CA LEU A 390 20.12 10.89 -18.12
C LEU A 390 19.84 10.95 -16.61
N THR A 391 18.65 10.54 -16.20
CA THR A 391 18.23 10.44 -14.81
C THR A 391 17.85 8.98 -14.52
N GLY A 392 18.30 8.43 -13.39
CA GLY A 392 17.91 7.08 -12.95
C GLY A 392 17.29 7.09 -11.56
N THR A 393 16.24 6.29 -11.39
CA THR A 393 15.52 6.13 -10.11
C THR A 393 15.70 4.71 -9.63
N HIS A 394 16.42 4.52 -8.54
CA HIS A 394 16.53 3.23 -7.85
C HIS A 394 15.25 3.02 -7.05
N MET A 395 14.59 1.89 -7.25
CA MET A 395 13.25 1.58 -6.73
C MET A 395 13.32 0.34 -5.83
N GLU A 396 12.26 0.01 -5.09
CA GLU A 396 12.25 -1.09 -4.12
C GLU A 396 13.39 -1.03 -3.06
N ILE A 397 13.82 0.16 -2.65
CA ILE A 397 14.91 0.33 -1.66
C ILE A 397 14.34 0.35 -0.23
N ALA A 398 14.75 -0.60 0.62
CA ALA A 398 14.32 -0.68 2.02
C ALA A 398 15.10 0.26 2.97
N THR A 399 16.33 0.64 2.61
CA THR A 399 17.19 1.50 3.44
C THR A 399 18.15 2.30 2.57
N PRO A 400 17.90 3.61 2.34
CA PRO A 400 18.86 4.53 1.74
C PRO A 400 20.16 4.67 2.56
N LEU A 401 21.28 4.86 1.86
CA LEU A 401 22.63 5.06 2.43
C LEU A 401 23.22 6.43 2.06
N VAL A 402 22.42 7.31 1.46
CA VAL A 402 22.78 8.64 0.94
C VAL A 402 21.67 9.65 1.31
N GLU A 403 21.99 10.95 1.25
CA GLU A 403 21.04 12.06 1.48
C GLU A 403 20.82 12.88 0.19
N VAL A 404 19.70 13.62 0.11
CA VAL A 404 19.42 14.49 -1.05
C VAL A 404 20.47 15.60 -1.13
N GLY A 405 21.09 15.74 -2.30
CA GLY A 405 22.23 16.63 -2.55
C GLY A 405 23.60 15.97 -2.45
N ASP A 406 23.69 14.70 -2.03
CA ASP A 406 24.95 13.93 -2.12
C ASP A 406 25.38 13.75 -3.58
N TYR A 407 26.68 13.80 -3.82
CA TYR A 407 27.29 13.34 -5.08
C TYR A 407 27.86 11.94 -4.88
N VAL A 408 27.48 11.01 -5.76
CA VAL A 408 27.87 9.60 -5.70
C VAL A 408 28.79 9.24 -6.86
N GLU A 409 29.77 8.38 -6.61
CA GLU A 409 30.57 7.74 -7.67
C GLU A 409 29.91 6.45 -8.16
N ARG A 410 30.18 6.04 -9.41
CA ARG A 410 29.65 4.80 -9.97
C ARG A 410 30.12 3.58 -9.18
N GLY A 411 29.16 2.73 -8.78
CA GLY A 411 29.39 1.58 -7.89
C GLY A 411 29.50 1.94 -6.41
N GLN A 412 29.32 3.21 -6.02
CA GLN A 412 29.16 3.60 -4.61
C GLN A 412 27.79 3.09 -4.09
N PRO A 413 27.74 2.42 -2.93
CA PRO A 413 26.48 2.06 -2.27
C PRO A 413 25.54 3.26 -2.09
N VAL A 414 24.29 3.10 -2.53
CA VAL A 414 23.19 4.07 -2.35
C VAL A 414 22.04 3.53 -1.51
N GLY A 415 21.89 2.20 -1.40
CA GLY A 415 20.82 1.59 -0.59
C GLY A 415 21.00 0.10 -0.31
N TYR A 416 20.08 -0.46 0.45
CA TYR A 416 19.78 -1.89 0.52
C TYR A 416 18.36 -2.14 0.00
N GLY A 417 18.17 -3.18 -0.80
CA GLY A 417 16.89 -3.51 -1.41
C GLY A 417 15.85 -4.08 -0.45
N MET A 418 14.60 -4.12 -0.91
CA MET A 418 13.51 -4.85 -0.26
C MET A 418 13.64 -6.35 -0.49
N ALA A 419 13.37 -7.13 0.57
CA ALA A 419 13.56 -8.58 0.59
C ALA A 419 12.21 -9.31 0.47
N PHE A 420 11.71 -9.47 -0.76
CA PHE A 420 10.44 -10.15 -1.03
C PHE A 420 10.48 -11.67 -0.81
N PHE A 421 11.67 -12.29 -0.87
CA PHE A 421 11.88 -13.72 -0.66
C PHE A 421 13.14 -14.01 0.17
N GLU A 422 13.21 -15.21 0.77
CA GLU A 422 14.34 -15.60 1.64
C GLU A 422 15.68 -15.65 0.88
N GLY A 423 16.59 -14.73 1.21
CA GLY A 423 17.96 -14.71 0.71
C GLY A 423 18.23 -13.82 -0.51
N MET A 424 17.23 -13.06 -0.97
CA MET A 424 17.37 -12.07 -2.04
C MET A 424 16.79 -10.70 -1.65
N GLU A 425 17.35 -9.65 -2.23
CA GLU A 425 16.94 -8.25 -2.10
C GLU A 425 16.83 -7.64 -3.51
N SER A 426 15.97 -6.65 -3.73
CA SER A 426 15.83 -6.00 -5.03
C SER A 426 16.91 -4.95 -5.32
N ALA A 427 17.12 -4.69 -6.61
CA ALA A 427 17.95 -3.62 -7.15
C ALA A 427 17.29 -3.00 -8.40
N GLU A 428 15.98 -2.80 -8.33
CA GLU A 428 15.16 -2.24 -9.43
C GLU A 428 15.64 -0.83 -9.84
N ILE A 429 15.60 -0.54 -11.15
CA ILE A 429 15.86 0.81 -11.67
C ILE A 429 14.93 1.21 -12.82
N GLY A 430 14.35 2.41 -12.70
CA GLY A 430 13.81 3.18 -13.82
C GLY A 430 14.88 4.10 -14.41
N LEU A 431 14.94 4.24 -15.74
CA LEU A 431 15.92 5.09 -16.43
C LEU A 431 15.26 5.95 -17.50
N VAL A 432 15.48 7.27 -17.41
CA VAL A 432 14.91 8.28 -18.33
C VAL A 432 16.02 9.03 -19.05
N ASP A 433 15.95 9.04 -20.39
CA ASP A 433 16.82 9.86 -21.24
C ASP A 433 16.02 11.00 -21.88
N ARG A 434 16.35 12.24 -21.47
CA ARG A 434 15.70 13.47 -21.95
C ARG A 434 16.27 13.97 -23.30
N GLY A 435 17.24 13.26 -23.87
CA GLY A 435 17.75 13.49 -25.23
C GLY A 435 17.08 12.64 -26.30
N ARG A 436 16.32 11.61 -25.91
CA ARG A 436 15.69 10.62 -26.80
C ARG A 436 14.21 10.87 -27.02
N THR A 437 13.68 10.26 -28.07
CA THR A 437 12.31 10.46 -28.59
C THR A 437 11.64 9.15 -29.00
N ASP A 438 12.36 8.03 -28.86
CA ASP A 438 12.11 6.72 -29.46
C ASP A 438 11.66 5.66 -28.43
N GLY A 439 10.98 6.09 -27.38
CA GLY A 439 10.47 5.26 -26.28
C GLY A 439 9.18 5.82 -25.68
N ILE A 440 8.78 5.25 -24.54
CA ILE A 440 7.59 5.68 -23.80
C ILE A 440 7.87 7.00 -23.07
N TRP A 441 7.10 8.04 -23.38
CA TRP A 441 7.20 9.36 -22.76
C TRP A 441 6.63 9.35 -21.33
N CYS A 442 7.42 9.83 -20.37
CA CYS A 442 7.09 9.87 -18.94
C CYS A 442 6.79 11.29 -18.42
N GLY A 443 6.39 12.20 -19.30
CA GLY A 443 6.09 13.61 -18.96
C GLY A 443 7.28 14.55 -19.17
N TYR A 444 8.51 14.12 -18.87
CA TYR A 444 9.72 14.95 -18.91
C TYR A 444 10.90 14.36 -19.72
N GLY A 445 10.73 13.16 -20.29
CA GLY A 445 11.72 12.43 -21.09
C GLY A 445 11.13 11.10 -21.59
N VAL A 446 11.95 10.22 -22.16
CA VAL A 446 11.53 8.84 -22.49
C VAL A 446 12.19 7.81 -21.58
N ASN A 447 11.39 6.83 -21.15
CA ASN A 447 11.86 5.62 -20.48
C ASN A 447 12.71 4.79 -21.46
N VAL A 448 13.86 4.29 -20.99
CA VAL A 448 14.83 3.55 -21.81
C VAL A 448 15.41 2.35 -21.06
N SER A 449 15.73 1.29 -21.79
CA SER A 449 16.39 0.12 -21.20
C SER A 449 17.76 0.49 -20.63
N PRO A 450 18.02 0.27 -19.33
CA PRO A 450 19.32 0.59 -18.72
C PRO A 450 20.43 -0.35 -19.22
N TYR A 451 20.07 -1.55 -19.70
CA TYR A 451 21.00 -2.51 -20.28
C TYR A 451 21.68 -1.98 -21.54
N ASP A 452 21.00 -1.14 -22.33
CA ASP A 452 21.58 -0.53 -23.53
C ASP A 452 22.71 0.46 -23.17
N TYR A 453 22.67 1.07 -21.98
CA TYR A 453 23.63 2.08 -21.48
C TYR A 453 24.78 1.51 -20.65
N LEU A 454 24.79 0.22 -20.33
CA LEU A 454 25.91 -0.42 -19.63
C LEU A 454 27.24 -0.25 -20.37
N VAL A 455 28.35 -0.19 -19.62
CA VAL A 455 29.69 -0.32 -20.19
C VAL A 455 29.86 -1.69 -20.84
N GLU A 456 30.57 -1.71 -21.98
CA GLU A 456 30.70 -2.89 -22.85
C GLU A 456 31.06 -4.20 -22.12
N GLU A 457 32.00 -4.14 -21.18
CA GLU A 457 32.48 -5.29 -20.41
C GLU A 457 31.37 -5.90 -19.52
N GLU A 458 30.59 -5.05 -18.85
CA GLU A 458 29.47 -5.47 -17.98
C GLU A 458 28.23 -5.85 -18.80
N LYS A 459 27.96 -5.15 -19.92
CA LYS A 459 26.91 -5.50 -20.88
C LYS A 459 27.10 -6.92 -21.42
N LEU A 460 28.31 -7.23 -21.89
CA LEU A 460 28.63 -8.55 -22.44
C LEU A 460 28.59 -9.65 -21.36
N ALA A 461 29.08 -9.36 -20.14
CA ALA A 461 29.01 -10.30 -19.01
C ALA A 461 27.56 -10.62 -18.60
N LEU A 462 26.69 -9.60 -18.52
CA LEU A 462 25.26 -9.78 -18.25
C LEU A 462 24.59 -10.64 -19.32
N VAL A 463 24.84 -10.33 -20.61
CA VAL A 463 24.28 -11.08 -21.75
C VAL A 463 24.76 -12.54 -21.76
N GLU A 464 26.04 -12.81 -21.48
CA GLU A 464 26.57 -14.17 -21.38
C GLU A 464 25.91 -14.95 -20.23
N ALA A 465 25.81 -14.36 -19.03
CA ALA A 465 25.16 -14.97 -17.87
C ALA A 465 23.67 -15.26 -18.12
N TYR A 466 22.91 -14.27 -18.58
CA TYR A 466 21.48 -14.40 -18.87
C TYR A 466 21.19 -15.47 -19.93
N LYS A 467 21.99 -15.54 -21.01
CA LYS A 467 21.88 -16.60 -22.02
C LYS A 467 22.17 -17.98 -21.43
N ALA A 468 23.30 -18.14 -20.75
CA ALA A 468 23.77 -19.44 -20.26
C ALA A 468 22.96 -20.00 -19.08
N HIS A 469 22.28 -19.14 -18.32
CA HIS A 469 21.62 -19.52 -17.06
C HIS A 469 20.11 -19.33 -17.07
N THR A 470 19.56 -18.43 -17.91
CA THR A 470 18.12 -18.27 -18.14
C THR A 470 17.72 -18.88 -19.49
N VAL A 471 18.13 -18.27 -20.61
CA VAL A 471 17.49 -18.51 -21.92
C VAL A 471 17.79 -19.89 -22.51
N GLU A 472 19.05 -20.35 -22.51
CA GLU A 472 19.41 -21.69 -23.00
C GLU A 472 18.83 -22.82 -22.14
N LYS A 473 18.52 -22.52 -20.88
CA LYS A 473 18.09 -23.47 -19.85
C LYS A 473 16.56 -23.59 -19.76
N TYR A 474 15.84 -22.49 -19.93
CA TYR A 474 14.38 -22.42 -19.76
C TYR A 474 13.62 -22.10 -21.05
N GLY A 475 14.25 -21.52 -22.08
CA GLY A 475 13.59 -21.21 -23.37
C GLY A 475 13.07 -22.41 -24.17
N LYS A 476 13.11 -23.62 -23.61
CA LYS A 476 12.58 -24.89 -24.17
C LYS A 476 11.83 -25.73 -23.12
N ASP A 477 11.57 -25.18 -21.93
CA ASP A 477 10.92 -25.83 -20.80
C ASP A 477 9.78 -24.92 -20.30
N PRO A 478 8.51 -25.36 -20.32
CA PRO A 478 7.36 -24.49 -20.00
C PRO A 478 7.23 -24.15 -18.51
N ARG A 479 8.28 -24.35 -17.70
CA ARG A 479 8.37 -23.81 -16.35
C ARG A 479 8.68 -22.31 -16.43
N ILE A 480 7.60 -21.53 -16.45
CA ILE A 480 7.63 -20.07 -16.36
C ILE A 480 8.54 -19.66 -15.20
N THR A 481 9.47 -18.76 -15.50
CA THR A 481 10.30 -18.02 -14.56
C THR A 481 9.73 -16.62 -14.47
N TRP A 482 9.53 -16.07 -13.26
CA TRP A 482 8.83 -14.79 -13.05
C TRP A 482 9.26 -13.68 -14.02
N LEU A 483 10.56 -13.58 -14.29
CA LEU A 483 11.18 -12.54 -15.11
C LEU A 483 11.66 -12.98 -16.52
N PHE A 484 11.07 -14.02 -17.13
CA PHE A 484 11.38 -14.38 -18.54
C PHE A 484 10.25 -15.14 -19.26
N ASP A 485 9.98 -14.74 -20.52
CA ASP A 485 9.15 -15.44 -21.51
C ASP A 485 10.01 -15.79 -22.73
N ALA A 486 9.92 -17.04 -23.20
CA ALA A 486 10.62 -17.48 -24.41
C ALA A 486 10.15 -16.77 -25.70
N SER A 487 8.94 -16.20 -25.71
CA SER A 487 8.45 -15.37 -26.82
C SER A 487 9.09 -13.97 -26.86
N GLN A 488 9.56 -13.47 -25.71
CA GLN A 488 10.25 -12.17 -25.52
C GLN A 488 11.62 -12.39 -24.82
N PRO A 489 12.58 -13.08 -25.46
CA PRO A 489 13.74 -13.66 -24.79
C PRO A 489 14.94 -12.70 -24.62
N TYR A 490 14.82 -11.44 -25.02
CA TYR A 490 15.92 -10.46 -25.05
C TYR A 490 15.93 -9.63 -23.75
N LEU A 491 17.07 -9.02 -23.38
CA LEU A 491 17.16 -8.14 -22.21
C LEU A 491 16.56 -6.76 -22.47
N THR A 492 16.67 -6.27 -23.71
CA THR A 492 15.86 -5.17 -24.23
C THR A 492 14.95 -5.74 -25.32
N ASN A 493 13.65 -5.87 -25.05
CA ASN A 493 12.67 -6.29 -26.03
C ASN A 493 12.16 -5.12 -26.87
N SER A 494 11.60 -5.44 -28.04
CA SER A 494 10.88 -4.47 -28.86
C SER A 494 9.60 -4.04 -28.17
N LEU A 495 9.38 -2.74 -28.00
CA LEU A 495 8.09 -2.20 -27.58
C LEU A 495 7.04 -2.58 -28.65
N LEU A 496 5.88 -3.08 -28.22
CA LEU A 496 4.92 -3.74 -29.10
C LEU A 496 3.97 -2.74 -29.79
N ILE A 497 4.52 -1.83 -30.58
CA ILE A 497 3.75 -0.92 -31.43
C ILE A 497 3.33 -1.66 -32.72
N HIS A 498 2.12 -1.39 -33.22
CA HIS A 498 1.53 -2.09 -34.36
C HIS A 498 1.93 -1.50 -35.72
N THR A 499 2.26 -0.20 -35.83
CA THR A 499 2.72 0.45 -37.08
C THR A 499 4.00 -0.17 -37.67
N VAL A 500 4.81 -0.89 -36.90
CA VAL A 500 5.95 -1.69 -37.42
C VAL A 500 5.55 -3.12 -37.82
N ASN A 501 4.26 -3.45 -37.72
CA ASN A 501 3.61 -4.75 -37.91
C ASN A 501 2.35 -4.64 -38.82
N GLU A 502 2.25 -3.66 -39.73
CA GLU A 502 1.11 -3.47 -40.66
C GLU A 502 0.61 -4.80 -41.28
N GLY A 503 -0.70 -5.00 -41.27
CA GLY A 503 -1.39 -6.22 -41.73
C GLY A 503 -1.34 -7.39 -40.74
N ARG A 504 -0.82 -7.21 -39.52
CA ARG A 504 -0.69 -8.23 -38.46
C ARG A 504 -1.41 -7.81 -37.18
N LEU A 505 -1.80 -8.79 -36.37
CA LEU A 505 -2.35 -8.57 -35.04
C LEU A 505 -1.29 -8.15 -34.00
N THR A 506 0.00 -8.33 -34.30
CA THR A 506 1.09 -8.02 -33.36
C THR A 506 1.04 -6.57 -32.91
N GLY A 507 0.93 -6.37 -31.60
CA GLY A 507 0.81 -5.05 -30.97
C GLY A 507 0.24 -5.12 -29.55
N GLU A 508 0.39 -4.02 -28.83
CA GLU A 508 -0.31 -3.68 -27.60
C GLU A 508 -1.51 -2.77 -27.95
N TRP A 509 -2.71 -3.19 -27.53
CA TRP A 509 -3.98 -2.61 -27.94
C TRP A 509 -4.79 -2.18 -26.71
N TYR A 510 -5.26 -0.93 -26.69
CA TYR A 510 -5.98 -0.28 -25.59
C TYR A 510 -7.46 -0.12 -25.91
N LEU A 511 -8.33 -0.52 -25.00
CA LEU A 511 -9.78 -0.54 -25.20
C LEU A 511 -10.32 0.88 -25.31
N VAL A 512 -11.15 1.12 -26.34
CA VAL A 512 -11.78 2.43 -26.61
C VAL A 512 -13.30 2.35 -26.85
N SER A 513 -13.90 1.15 -26.87
CA SER A 513 -15.37 1.02 -26.94
C SER A 513 -16.08 1.13 -25.58
N HIS A 514 -15.35 1.10 -24.48
CA HIS A 514 -15.85 1.22 -23.11
C HIS A 514 -14.85 2.02 -22.25
N PRO A 515 -15.28 2.63 -21.13
CA PRO A 515 -14.37 3.09 -20.07
C PRO A 515 -13.58 1.92 -19.49
N TRP A 516 -12.46 2.22 -18.85
CA TRP A 516 -11.66 1.23 -18.11
C TRP A 516 -12.28 1.03 -16.71
N GLU A 517 -12.74 -0.20 -16.44
CA GLU A 517 -13.46 -0.58 -15.21
C GLU A 517 -13.12 -2.02 -14.79
N PRO A 518 -12.77 -2.29 -13.51
CA PRO A 518 -12.36 -3.60 -12.98
C PRO A 518 -13.13 -4.84 -13.49
N GLY A 519 -12.56 -5.54 -14.48
CA GLY A 519 -12.81 -6.97 -14.75
C GLY A 519 -13.04 -7.39 -16.21
N TRP A 520 -14.07 -6.88 -16.90
CA TRP A 520 -14.34 -7.23 -18.30
C TRP A 520 -15.30 -6.25 -19.00
N PRO A 521 -15.04 -5.80 -20.24
CA PRO A 521 -13.90 -6.15 -21.13
C PRO A 521 -12.53 -5.84 -20.53
N ASN A 522 -11.48 -6.55 -20.98
CA ASN A 522 -10.12 -6.23 -20.55
C ASN A 522 -9.69 -4.92 -21.22
N ASP A 523 -9.17 -3.98 -20.44
CA ASP A 523 -8.67 -2.68 -20.90
C ASP A 523 -7.55 -2.80 -21.93
N MET A 524 -6.72 -3.84 -21.79
CA MET A 524 -5.53 -4.04 -22.60
C MET A 524 -5.50 -5.44 -23.20
N LEU A 525 -5.12 -5.54 -24.47
CA LEU A 525 -4.95 -6.78 -25.22
C LEU A 525 -3.59 -6.73 -25.93
N ILE A 526 -2.71 -7.67 -25.64
CA ILE A 526 -1.36 -7.74 -26.23
C ILE A 526 -1.24 -9.02 -27.03
N LEU A 527 -0.84 -8.89 -28.28
CA LEU A 527 -0.74 -9.98 -29.26
C LEU A 527 0.70 -10.01 -29.79
N ILE A 528 1.34 -11.18 -29.72
CA ILE A 528 2.75 -11.36 -30.07
C ILE A 528 2.87 -12.54 -31.04
N GLU A 529 3.30 -12.29 -32.27
CA GLU A 529 3.64 -13.33 -33.24
C GLU A 529 5.16 -13.52 -33.30
N ALA A 530 5.70 -14.35 -32.41
CA ALA A 530 7.14 -14.53 -32.24
C ALA A 530 7.68 -15.64 -33.15
N ASP A 531 8.78 -15.35 -33.87
CA ASP A 531 9.61 -16.36 -34.54
C ASP A 531 11.09 -16.10 -34.19
N ASN A 532 11.59 -16.80 -33.17
CA ASN A 532 12.92 -16.61 -32.60
C ASN A 532 13.63 -17.97 -32.37
N PRO A 533 14.96 -18.00 -32.09
CA PRO A 533 15.75 -19.23 -31.95
C PRO A 533 15.33 -20.20 -30.83
N TRP A 534 14.48 -19.77 -29.90
CA TRP A 534 14.00 -20.54 -28.75
C TRP A 534 12.50 -20.85 -28.84
N TYR A 535 11.71 -19.93 -29.41
CA TYR A 535 10.25 -20.01 -29.53
C TYR A 535 9.77 -19.53 -30.91
N THR A 536 8.95 -20.34 -31.57
CA THR A 536 8.14 -19.93 -32.74
C THR A 536 6.67 -20.20 -32.39
N GLY A 537 5.84 -19.16 -32.36
CA GLY A 537 4.44 -19.25 -31.97
C GLY A 537 3.79 -17.89 -31.69
N ASN A 538 2.50 -17.94 -31.35
CA ASN A 538 1.66 -16.76 -31.16
C ASN A 538 1.20 -16.69 -29.69
N ARG A 539 1.65 -15.69 -28.92
CA ARG A 539 1.31 -15.47 -27.50
C ARG A 539 0.28 -14.35 -27.37
N VAL A 540 -0.65 -14.47 -26.44
CA VAL A 540 -1.69 -13.46 -26.16
C VAL A 540 -1.82 -13.22 -24.66
N LEU A 541 -1.95 -11.94 -24.31
CA LEU A 541 -2.20 -11.42 -22.98
C LEU A 541 -3.40 -10.49 -22.99
N SER A 542 -4.13 -10.40 -21.89
CA SER A 542 -5.04 -9.28 -21.63
C SER A 542 -5.17 -9.02 -20.13
N ASN A 543 -5.19 -7.74 -19.75
CA ASN A 543 -5.33 -7.29 -18.37
C ASN A 543 -6.17 -6.02 -18.28
N ASP A 544 -6.45 -5.67 -17.02
CA ASP A 544 -7.11 -4.47 -16.52
C ASP A 544 -6.04 -3.47 -16.06
N ASP A 545 -6.30 -2.15 -16.11
CA ASP A 545 -5.33 -1.14 -15.64
C ASP A 545 -5.06 -1.20 -14.13
N THR A 546 -5.97 -1.78 -13.35
CA THR A 546 -5.75 -2.01 -11.91
C THR A 546 -4.74 -3.13 -11.61
N ASP A 547 -4.26 -3.84 -12.64
CA ASP A 547 -3.29 -4.95 -12.57
C ASP A 547 -3.64 -6.01 -11.50
N GLU A 548 -4.95 -6.19 -11.19
CA GLU A 548 -5.42 -7.26 -10.32
C GLU A 548 -5.25 -8.65 -10.99
N ASP A 549 -4.05 -9.20 -10.90
CA ASP A 549 -3.58 -10.49 -11.44
C ASP A 549 -4.46 -11.71 -11.05
N SER A 550 -5.42 -11.52 -10.15
CA SER A 550 -6.40 -12.53 -9.73
C SER A 550 -7.70 -12.59 -10.56
N GLN A 551 -7.99 -11.58 -11.41
CA GLN A 551 -9.28 -11.44 -12.09
C GLN A 551 -9.57 -12.59 -13.10
N PRO A 552 -10.72 -13.28 -13.00
CA PRO A 552 -10.96 -14.58 -13.66
C PRO A 552 -11.25 -14.49 -15.17
N ARG A 553 -10.92 -13.36 -15.82
CA ARG A 553 -11.13 -13.10 -17.24
C ARG A 553 -9.89 -12.55 -17.96
N ASN A 554 -8.78 -12.37 -17.26
CA ASN A 554 -7.50 -12.04 -17.86
C ASN A 554 -7.04 -13.20 -18.73
N ILE A 555 -6.47 -12.89 -19.89
CA ILE A 555 -5.92 -13.88 -20.81
C ILE A 555 -4.42 -13.95 -20.54
N ASP A 556 -3.90 -15.14 -20.27
CA ASP A 556 -2.53 -15.50 -20.61
C ASP A 556 -2.61 -16.80 -21.40
N GLY A 557 -2.05 -16.81 -22.60
CA GLY A 557 -2.54 -17.67 -23.65
C GLY A 557 -1.70 -17.73 -24.93
N THR A 558 -2.20 -18.51 -25.88
CA THR A 558 -1.69 -18.56 -27.25
C THR A 558 -2.84 -18.40 -28.24
N PHE A 559 -2.59 -17.89 -29.45
CA PHE A 559 -3.64 -17.68 -30.45
C PHE A 559 -3.32 -18.24 -31.84
N GLU A 560 -4.33 -18.61 -32.61
CA GLU A 560 -4.23 -18.83 -34.06
C GLU A 560 -4.96 -17.70 -34.81
N ALA A 561 -4.44 -17.25 -35.95
CA ALA A 561 -5.03 -16.18 -36.75
C ALA A 561 -5.12 -16.53 -38.25
N ASP A 562 -6.34 -16.43 -38.79
CA ASP A 562 -6.70 -16.64 -40.18
C ASP A 562 -7.08 -15.29 -40.81
N TYR A 563 -6.05 -14.55 -41.20
CA TYR A 563 -6.13 -13.21 -41.78
C TYR A 563 -6.92 -13.16 -43.10
N GLU A 564 -7.00 -14.26 -43.87
CA GLU A 564 -7.84 -14.34 -45.08
C GLU A 564 -9.35 -14.29 -44.75
N ARG A 565 -9.73 -14.58 -43.50
CA ARG A 565 -11.13 -14.67 -43.05
C ARG A 565 -11.46 -13.74 -41.89
N GLY A 566 -10.51 -12.92 -41.42
CA GLY A 566 -10.66 -12.09 -40.22
C GLY A 566 -11.06 -12.92 -39.00
N ARG A 567 -10.35 -14.03 -38.73
CA ARG A 567 -10.69 -14.98 -37.66
C ARG A 567 -9.54 -15.24 -36.72
N ILE A 568 -9.83 -15.25 -35.42
CA ILE A 568 -8.88 -15.51 -34.34
C ILE A 568 -9.39 -16.65 -33.45
N LEU A 569 -8.48 -17.45 -32.91
CA LEU A 569 -8.77 -18.51 -31.95
C LEU A 569 -7.82 -18.40 -30.77
N ILE A 570 -8.29 -17.88 -29.63
CA ILE A 570 -7.49 -17.72 -28.42
C ILE A 570 -7.66 -18.94 -27.51
N TYR A 571 -6.55 -19.44 -26.99
CA TYR A 571 -6.47 -20.46 -25.95
C TYR A 571 -5.99 -19.80 -24.66
N ASN A 572 -6.87 -19.66 -23.65
CA ASN A 572 -6.50 -19.14 -22.34
C ASN A 572 -5.94 -20.30 -21.49
N HIS A 573 -4.67 -20.19 -21.10
CA HIS A 573 -3.96 -21.19 -20.29
C HIS A 573 -4.06 -20.92 -18.78
N LYS A 574 -4.26 -19.65 -18.37
CA LYS A 574 -4.39 -19.22 -16.96
C LYS A 574 -5.65 -19.77 -16.28
N TYR A 575 -6.81 -19.64 -16.94
CA TYR A 575 -8.10 -20.12 -16.42
C TYR A 575 -8.69 -21.30 -17.20
N GLY A 576 -8.17 -21.58 -18.41
CA GLY A 576 -8.68 -22.63 -19.28
C GLY A 576 -9.89 -22.18 -20.09
N GLY A 577 -9.77 -22.21 -21.42
CA GLY A 577 -10.87 -21.88 -22.32
C GLY A 577 -10.43 -21.77 -23.77
N ILE A 578 -11.40 -21.69 -24.68
CA ILE A 578 -11.16 -21.39 -26.10
C ILE A 578 -12.14 -20.29 -26.50
N LEU A 579 -11.62 -19.15 -26.94
CA LEU A 579 -12.41 -18.05 -27.48
C LEU A 579 -12.28 -18.04 -29.00
N PHE A 580 -13.39 -18.31 -29.68
CA PHE A 580 -13.50 -18.25 -31.13
C PHE A 580 -13.94 -16.83 -31.50
N GLY A 581 -13.18 -16.11 -32.32
CA GLY A 581 -13.49 -14.72 -32.63
C GLY A 581 -13.35 -14.34 -34.10
N ILE A 582 -13.94 -13.19 -34.41
CA ILE A 582 -13.71 -12.46 -35.66
C ILE A 582 -13.03 -11.13 -35.37
N PHE A 583 -12.21 -10.64 -36.30
CA PHE A 583 -11.50 -9.38 -36.17
C PHE A 583 -11.40 -8.62 -37.49
N GLU A 584 -11.35 -7.29 -37.41
CA GLU A 584 -10.95 -6.38 -38.48
C GLU A 584 -9.94 -5.37 -37.93
N ILE A 585 -8.93 -5.03 -38.75
CA ILE A 585 -7.92 -4.01 -38.44
C ILE A 585 -8.13 -2.85 -39.41
N ASP A 586 -8.26 -1.63 -38.89
CA ASP A 586 -8.31 -0.40 -39.68
C ASP A 586 -7.04 0.42 -39.46
N GLU A 587 -6.17 0.42 -40.46
CA GLU A 587 -4.86 1.08 -40.49
C GLU A 587 -4.93 2.44 -41.22
N THR A 588 -6.13 3.01 -41.41
CA THR A 588 -6.33 4.26 -42.17
C THR A 588 -6.33 5.54 -41.34
N GLY A 589 -6.24 5.41 -40.01
CA GLY A 589 -6.11 6.51 -39.05
C GLY A 589 -4.66 6.86 -38.69
N GLU A 590 -4.47 7.69 -37.66
CA GLU A 590 -3.16 8.04 -37.09
C GLU A 590 -2.61 6.97 -36.14
N ARG A 591 -3.50 6.10 -35.64
CA ARG A 591 -3.24 4.88 -34.86
C ARG A 591 -4.18 3.81 -35.42
N ALA A 592 -3.75 2.56 -35.50
CA ALA A 592 -4.63 1.49 -35.99
C ALA A 592 -5.76 1.17 -34.99
N LEU A 593 -6.90 0.70 -35.49
CA LEU A 593 -8.00 0.19 -34.68
C LEU A 593 -8.17 -1.33 -34.90
N LEU A 594 -8.17 -2.09 -33.81
CA LEU A 594 -8.51 -3.51 -33.79
C LEU A 594 -9.94 -3.67 -33.25
N ARG A 595 -10.90 -3.99 -34.13
CA ARG A 595 -12.24 -4.39 -33.71
C ARG A 595 -12.36 -5.90 -33.67
N ILE A 596 -12.91 -6.44 -32.58
CA ILE A 596 -12.84 -7.86 -32.26
C ILE A 596 -14.08 -8.34 -31.47
N GLU A 597 -14.58 -9.54 -31.76
CA GLU A 597 -15.70 -10.16 -31.02
C GLU A 597 -15.39 -11.65 -30.75
N PHE A 598 -15.66 -12.14 -29.53
CA PHE A 598 -15.25 -13.46 -29.04
C PHE A 598 -16.41 -14.27 -28.43
N HIS A 599 -16.54 -15.55 -28.80
CA HIS A 599 -17.56 -16.48 -28.28
C HIS A 599 -16.92 -17.82 -27.86
N GLU A 600 -17.36 -18.43 -26.75
CA GLU A 600 -16.77 -19.65 -26.16
C GLU A 600 -16.93 -20.95 -27.00
N TYR A 601 -17.89 -21.01 -27.93
CA TYR A 601 -18.34 -22.29 -28.53
C TYR A 601 -18.30 -22.36 -30.06
N ARG A 602 -18.16 -21.21 -30.74
CA ARG A 602 -18.17 -21.10 -32.21
C ARG A 602 -17.67 -19.72 -32.61
N TYR A 603 -17.14 -19.58 -33.82
CA TYR A 603 -16.92 -18.26 -34.42
C TYR A 603 -18.25 -17.49 -34.55
N PRO A 604 -18.26 -16.17 -34.31
CA PRO A 604 -19.31 -15.28 -34.80
C PRO A 604 -19.48 -15.39 -36.32
N GLU A 605 -20.67 -15.04 -36.82
CA GLU A 605 -20.95 -15.00 -38.28
C GLU A 605 -20.79 -13.59 -38.86
N GLU A 606 -21.04 -12.55 -38.05
CA GLU A 606 -20.89 -11.12 -38.33
C GLU A 606 -20.67 -10.38 -36.99
N PHE A 607 -20.16 -9.14 -37.03
CA PHE A 607 -20.01 -8.32 -35.81
C PHE A 607 -21.37 -7.81 -35.30
N THR A 608 -21.52 -7.79 -33.98
CA THR A 608 -22.73 -7.38 -33.27
C THR A 608 -22.52 -6.08 -32.48
N GLU A 609 -23.42 -5.80 -31.52
CA GLU A 609 -23.25 -4.75 -30.50
C GLU A 609 -22.30 -5.17 -29.35
N ASP A 610 -21.97 -6.46 -29.23
CA ASP A 610 -20.98 -6.99 -28.26
C ASP A 610 -19.53 -6.85 -28.76
N ALA A 611 -19.30 -6.29 -29.95
CA ALA A 611 -17.98 -6.15 -30.56
C ALA A 611 -17.14 -5.07 -29.87
N LEU A 612 -15.97 -5.46 -29.37
CA LEU A 612 -15.01 -4.55 -28.75
C LEU A 612 -14.21 -3.79 -29.81
N VAL A 613 -13.80 -2.56 -29.50
CA VAL A 613 -12.85 -1.78 -30.30
C VAL A 613 -11.69 -1.41 -29.41
N TYR A 614 -10.49 -1.81 -29.83
CA TYR A 614 -9.22 -1.38 -29.27
C TYR A 614 -8.50 -0.46 -30.26
N ILE A 615 -7.66 0.43 -29.76
CA ILE A 615 -6.73 1.25 -30.52
C ILE A 615 -5.30 0.79 -30.23
N GLU A 616 -4.42 0.86 -31.22
CA GLU A 616 -2.98 0.68 -31.03
C GLU A 616 -2.45 1.64 -29.96
N ARG A 617 -1.61 1.15 -29.04
CA ARG A 617 -0.88 1.97 -28.05
C ARG A 617 -0.02 3.05 -28.71
N THR A 618 -0.06 4.28 -28.19
CA THR A 618 0.89 5.34 -28.59
C THR A 618 2.14 5.39 -27.68
N ASN A 619 3.11 6.24 -27.99
CA ASN A 619 4.36 6.38 -27.23
C ASN A 619 4.21 7.11 -25.87
N LEU A 620 3.03 7.08 -25.25
CA LEU A 620 2.75 7.64 -23.92
C LEU A 620 2.76 6.54 -22.83
N GLY A 621 2.88 6.95 -21.57
CA GLY A 621 2.61 6.07 -20.42
C GLY A 621 1.14 5.62 -20.41
N ARG A 622 0.89 4.37 -20.01
CA ARG A 622 -0.41 3.67 -20.10
C ARG A 622 -1.62 4.56 -19.77
N ARG A 623 -1.65 5.10 -18.54
CA ARG A 623 -2.78 5.88 -18.03
C ARG A 623 -2.91 7.27 -18.62
N TRP A 624 -1.80 7.90 -19.02
CA TRP A 624 -1.83 9.16 -19.77
C TRP A 624 -2.49 8.97 -21.15
N ASP A 625 -2.19 7.86 -21.84
CA ASP A 625 -2.87 7.49 -23.08
C ASP A 625 -4.37 7.21 -22.83
N ALA A 626 -4.71 6.52 -21.73
CA ALA A 626 -6.10 6.23 -21.36
C ALA A 626 -6.94 7.49 -21.07
N VAL A 627 -6.34 8.52 -20.46
CA VAL A 627 -6.96 9.84 -20.25
C VAL A 627 -7.10 10.61 -21.56
N ASP A 628 -6.07 10.65 -22.41
CA ASP A 628 -6.13 11.28 -23.74
C ASP A 628 -7.18 10.61 -24.65
N LEU A 629 -7.40 9.30 -24.50
CA LEU A 629 -8.44 8.53 -25.18
C LEU A 629 -9.84 8.70 -24.56
N GLY A 630 -9.96 9.32 -23.38
CA GLY A 630 -11.21 9.56 -22.68
C GLY A 630 -11.87 8.30 -22.09
N VAL A 631 -11.07 7.26 -21.81
CA VAL A 631 -11.54 6.00 -21.17
C VAL A 631 -11.23 5.91 -19.68
N LEU A 632 -10.39 6.82 -19.17
CA LEU A 632 -10.02 6.97 -17.77
C LEU A 632 -10.18 8.45 -17.36
N GLU A 633 -10.59 8.75 -16.13
CA GLU A 633 -10.81 10.15 -15.68
C GLU A 633 -9.52 10.86 -15.22
N SER A 634 -8.52 10.13 -14.72
CA SER A 634 -7.22 10.64 -14.27
C SER A 634 -6.11 9.59 -14.41
N PRO A 635 -4.82 9.98 -14.48
CA PRO A 635 -3.70 9.03 -14.60
C PRO A 635 -3.35 8.28 -13.31
#